data_AF-A0A9D1Y258-F1
#
_entry.id   AF-A0A9D1Y258-F1
#
_cell.length_a   1.000
_cell.length_b   1.000
_cell.length_c   1.000
_cell.angle_alpha   90.00
_cell.angle_beta   90.00
_cell.angle_gamma   90.00
#
_symmetry.space_group_name_H-M   'P 1'
#
loop_
_entity.id
_entity.type
_entity.pdbx_description
1 polymer ?
#
loop_
_entity_poly.entity_id
_entity_poly.type
_entity_poly.pdbx_seq_one_letter_code
_entity_poly.pdbx_strand_id
1 'polypeptide(L)'
;MFFVDKRIGVICDELQKLSVKQKVPITTWQIKPGNYLTPAEADAAEAPYATFGHQETYDLQRYLRGGYEGDSAVNSHIAHWYGPDRHYWFRTEVTVPESFAGKPLWLHIQSQIEEWDDAKNPQFLVFVDGVVTQGADMNHRDVLLAREAEAGRTYRLDLQAYTGILHAELNLLCDLREIDPEIEGLFYDMVVPLRAFGRLEPDGKPRHDLERVLNEAVNMLDLRTPYDESFYASVAATRAYLAKALYTDLAGHDEIIASCIGHTHIDVAWWWTVAQTEEKTCRSFATVLRLMEQYPNYKFMSSQPQLYAFLKARYPELFAQIKARVAEGRWEPEGGMWVEADCNLTSGESLVRQFIYGKRFFKNEFGVDNRILWLPDVFGYSGALPQIMKQCGIDYFMTTKLAWNQVNKIPYDTFMWRGIDGTEVLTHLVTTLDLGQDPTKNFFTTYNGQLHPDAIMGGWQRYQQKDINNDILISYGYGDGGGGPTRDMLETSLRMEKGVEGIPQVRQVFARQFFEELDQRVSGNRRLPTWEGELYFEYHRGTLTSMARNKRSNRKSELAMMDLELLSVLAADKLAYPQQEMDKLWRVILINQFHDILPGSAIHEVYEVTREEYAAVAEKLAALTDERLAALTPEGDGVTVFNTTGFVRGDVVTLPDATAEALADETGCVYPVQKTADGAIVYLENLPAKGRKGFAKAAAVAVGTPFTLSADGHTLETPFYTVRFDEHGQIAAMFDKDARREVFKEGQPGNALRVFEDKPIYYDNWDIDNWYTEKFWDVTDVKAFTWTENGPVRATLHIERSFSHSTISQDIHFYANVRRVDFVTHVDWHEHQSLLKAFFPADVHTDEATFEVQYGNLTRKTHSNTSWDVARFESCGQKWCDVSEGHYGVSVLNDCKYGHSVKDGCIGLTLIKSGIEPNPVTDQEQHVFTYALLPHQEGWQAGGTVPQAYFLNQPALAVAGGSADTGVSLASVDAPNVVLETVKRAEDGDGVILRLYECENARTPVTLTWNGAIASAEADNCIEEKTGDVEVSGNQIRFTIKPYEVKTIRIR
;
A
#
# COMPACT_ATOMS: atom_id res chain seq x y z
N MET A 1 44.98 19.67 -18.31
CA MET A 1 44.94 19.32 -19.75
C MET A 1 43.51 19.57 -20.23
N PHE A 2 43.28 20.10 -21.43
CA PHE A 2 41.90 20.32 -21.92
C PHE A 2 41.32 19.03 -22.51
N PHE A 3 40.04 18.73 -22.22
CA PHE A 3 39.24 17.64 -22.82
C PHE A 3 39.74 16.20 -22.57
N VAL A 4 40.51 15.96 -21.49
CA VAL A 4 41.00 14.62 -21.16
C VAL A 4 39.85 13.65 -20.85
N ASP A 5 38.86 14.11 -20.10
CA ASP A 5 37.61 13.40 -19.83
C ASP A 5 36.91 12.94 -21.11
N LYS A 6 36.78 13.84 -22.10
CA LYS A 6 36.17 13.51 -23.41
C LYS A 6 37.01 12.50 -24.18
N ARG A 7 38.34 12.62 -24.14
CA ARG A 7 39.25 11.64 -24.76
C ARG A 7 39.06 10.25 -24.15
N ILE A 8 39.02 10.14 -22.82
CA ILE A 8 38.81 8.87 -22.12
C ILE A 8 37.43 8.31 -22.47
N GLY A 9 36.38 9.14 -22.48
CA GLY A 9 35.02 8.73 -22.84
C GLY A 9 34.93 8.09 -24.22
N VAL A 10 35.54 8.69 -25.25
CA VAL A 10 35.57 8.11 -26.60
C VAL A 10 36.23 6.73 -26.63
N ILE A 11 37.30 6.53 -25.85
CA ILE A 11 37.98 5.24 -25.75
C ILE A 11 37.12 4.21 -25.02
N CYS A 12 36.41 4.60 -23.96
CA CYS A 12 35.45 3.72 -23.29
C CYS A 12 34.34 3.29 -24.26
N ASP A 13 33.78 4.21 -25.06
CA ASP A 13 32.76 3.88 -26.06
C ASP A 13 33.28 2.90 -27.13
N GLU A 14 34.55 3.02 -27.51
CA GLU A 14 35.21 2.10 -28.44
C GLU A 14 35.43 0.72 -27.81
N LEU A 15 35.94 0.66 -26.57
CA LEU A 15 36.10 -0.59 -25.82
C LEU A 15 34.75 -1.31 -25.61
N GLN A 16 33.69 -0.58 -25.28
CA GLN A 16 32.36 -1.16 -25.13
C GLN A 16 31.91 -1.86 -26.42
N LYS A 17 32.13 -1.23 -27.60
CA LYS A 17 31.82 -1.84 -28.89
C LYS A 17 32.71 -3.05 -29.20
N LEU A 18 34.00 -2.95 -28.90
CA LEU A 18 34.98 -4.02 -29.11
C LEU A 18 34.79 -5.21 -28.16
N SER A 19 34.13 -5.01 -27.01
CA SER A 19 33.85 -6.11 -26.07
C SER A 19 33.02 -7.22 -26.72
N VAL A 20 32.15 -6.88 -27.69
CA VAL A 20 31.37 -7.88 -28.44
C VAL A 20 32.12 -8.26 -29.72
N LYS A 21 32.88 -9.35 -29.64
CA LYS A 21 33.84 -9.75 -30.68
C LYS A 21 33.21 -10.42 -31.90
N GLN A 22 32.17 -11.23 -31.68
CA GLN A 22 31.39 -11.85 -32.75
C GLN A 22 29.92 -11.95 -32.37
N LYS A 23 29.05 -11.89 -33.38
CA LYS A 23 27.60 -12.04 -33.27
C LYS A 23 27.10 -13.01 -34.34
N VAL A 24 26.25 -13.96 -33.95
CA VAL A 24 25.61 -14.92 -34.86
C VAL A 24 24.09 -14.84 -34.68
N PRO A 25 23.33 -14.29 -35.63
CA PRO A 25 21.87 -14.18 -35.52
C PRO A 25 21.16 -15.53 -35.41
N ILE A 26 20.14 -15.60 -34.56
CA ILE A 26 19.23 -16.74 -34.48
C ILE A 26 17.98 -16.41 -35.31
N THR A 27 17.91 -16.98 -36.50
CA THR A 27 16.86 -16.63 -37.50
C THR A 27 15.70 -17.62 -37.55
N THR A 28 15.84 -18.79 -36.92
CA THR A 28 14.83 -19.85 -36.96
C THR A 28 14.15 -19.93 -35.60
N TRP A 29 12.88 -19.56 -35.53
CA TRP A 29 12.07 -19.68 -34.33
C TRP A 29 10.73 -20.33 -34.68
N GLN A 30 10.16 -21.02 -33.71
CA GLN A 30 8.77 -21.42 -33.69
C GLN A 30 8.02 -20.51 -32.71
N ILE A 31 6.75 -20.24 -32.98
CA ILE A 31 5.86 -19.45 -32.12
C ILE A 31 4.57 -20.19 -31.84
N LYS A 32 4.04 -20.03 -30.63
CA LYS A 32 2.71 -20.51 -30.22
C LYS A 32 2.05 -19.46 -29.32
N PRO A 33 0.80 -19.04 -29.56
CA PRO A 33 0.10 -18.13 -28.65
C PRO A 33 -0.35 -18.86 -27.38
N GLY A 34 -0.29 -18.19 -26.23
CA GLY A 34 -0.77 -18.73 -24.96
C GLY A 34 0.16 -18.45 -23.78
N ASN A 35 -0.41 -18.48 -22.58
CA ASN A 35 0.31 -18.38 -21.32
C ASN A 35 0.50 -19.79 -20.72
N TYR A 36 1.65 -20.40 -20.99
CA TYR A 36 2.04 -21.71 -20.46
C TYR A 36 3.12 -21.50 -19.41
N LEU A 37 3.13 -22.25 -18.30
CA LEU A 37 4.14 -22.09 -17.24
C LEU A 37 5.44 -22.79 -17.58
N THR A 38 5.39 -23.90 -18.33
CA THR A 38 6.57 -24.72 -18.62
C THR A 38 6.67 -25.10 -20.10
N PRO A 39 7.88 -25.42 -20.60
CA PRO A 39 8.04 -25.98 -21.95
C PRO A 39 7.21 -27.25 -22.17
N ALA A 40 7.02 -28.07 -21.13
CA ALA A 40 6.21 -29.29 -21.21
C ALA A 40 4.72 -29.01 -21.35
N GLU A 41 4.19 -28.00 -20.65
CA GLU A 41 2.82 -27.54 -20.83
C GLU A 41 2.59 -26.97 -22.22
N ALA A 42 3.54 -26.16 -22.72
CA ALA A 42 3.49 -25.64 -24.08
C ALA A 42 3.53 -26.78 -25.11
N ASP A 43 4.28 -27.86 -24.86
CA ASP A 43 4.33 -29.06 -25.71
C ASP A 43 3.02 -29.85 -25.73
N ALA A 44 2.38 -29.96 -24.56
CA ALA A 44 1.11 -30.68 -24.40
C ALA A 44 -0.10 -29.92 -24.93
N ALA A 45 0.00 -28.60 -25.09
CA ALA A 45 -1.10 -27.76 -25.57
C ALA A 45 -1.51 -28.11 -27.01
N GLU A 46 -2.83 -28.20 -27.24
CA GLU A 46 -3.41 -28.59 -28.54
C GLU A 46 -3.05 -27.63 -29.70
N ALA A 47 -2.83 -26.34 -29.39
CA ALA A 47 -2.43 -25.35 -30.39
C ALA A 47 -1.07 -25.73 -31.01
N PRO A 48 -0.93 -25.82 -32.34
CA PRO A 48 0.34 -26.17 -32.97
C PRO A 48 1.36 -25.03 -32.88
N TYR A 49 2.64 -25.38 -32.88
CA TYR A 49 3.70 -24.43 -33.17
C TYR A 49 3.67 -24.04 -34.66
N ALA A 50 3.79 -22.75 -34.94
CA ALA A 50 4.00 -22.24 -36.29
C ALA A 50 5.47 -21.80 -36.46
N THR A 51 6.01 -21.92 -37.68
CA THR A 51 7.33 -21.33 -37.98
C THR A 51 7.20 -19.81 -37.91
N PHE A 52 8.01 -19.13 -37.10
CA PHE A 52 8.00 -17.69 -36.92
C PHE A 52 8.76 -17.00 -38.07
N GLY A 53 8.11 -16.05 -38.75
CA GLY A 53 8.70 -15.34 -39.90
C GLY A 53 8.42 -15.97 -41.27
N HIS A 54 7.46 -16.90 -41.38
CA HIS A 54 7.07 -17.55 -42.64
C HIS A 54 5.59 -17.32 -42.98
N GLN A 55 5.16 -17.60 -44.22
CA GLN A 55 3.77 -17.40 -44.69
C GLN A 55 2.70 -18.03 -43.77
N GLU A 56 2.99 -19.16 -43.12
CA GLU A 56 2.08 -19.84 -42.17
C GLU A 56 1.81 -19.02 -40.89
N THR A 57 2.75 -18.15 -40.47
CA THR A 57 2.52 -17.22 -39.36
C THR A 57 1.44 -16.20 -39.73
N TYR A 58 1.39 -15.76 -41.00
CA TYR A 58 0.39 -14.79 -41.47
C TYR A 58 -1.04 -15.34 -41.38
N ASP A 59 -1.25 -16.64 -41.60
CA ASP A 59 -2.59 -17.25 -41.53
C ASP A 59 -3.07 -17.43 -40.07
N LEU A 60 -2.18 -17.83 -39.15
CA LEU A 60 -2.45 -17.84 -37.70
C LEU A 60 -2.73 -16.42 -37.17
N GLN A 61 -2.00 -15.42 -37.67
CA GLN A 61 -2.16 -14.01 -37.34
C GLN A 61 -3.45 -13.41 -37.91
N ARG A 62 -3.92 -13.85 -39.10
CA ARG A 62 -5.19 -13.43 -39.70
C ARG A 62 -6.40 -13.98 -38.95
N TYR A 63 -6.28 -15.19 -38.38
CA TYR A 63 -7.29 -15.80 -37.50
C TYR A 63 -7.48 -14.99 -36.19
N LEU A 64 -6.38 -14.53 -35.58
CA LEU A 64 -6.41 -13.79 -34.30
C LEU A 64 -6.81 -12.31 -34.43
N ARG A 65 -6.82 -11.74 -35.65
CA ARG A 65 -7.07 -10.32 -35.89
C ARG A 65 -8.51 -9.94 -36.29
N GLY A 66 -9.43 -10.90 -36.46
CA GLY A 66 -10.78 -10.57 -36.93
C GLY A 66 -10.73 -9.79 -38.27
N GLY A 67 -10.24 -10.47 -39.31
CA GLY A 67 -9.92 -9.99 -40.66
C GLY A 67 -10.28 -8.56 -41.09
N TYR A 68 -9.26 -7.80 -41.52
CA TYR A 68 -9.36 -6.80 -42.59
C TYR A 68 -8.03 -6.73 -43.37
N GLU A 69 -8.12 -6.49 -44.69
CA GLU A 69 -7.03 -6.53 -45.68
C GLU A 69 -6.32 -5.18 -45.87
N GLY A 70 -5.02 -5.22 -46.17
CA GLY A 70 -4.28 -4.03 -46.61
C GLY A 70 -2.75 -4.17 -46.68
N ASP A 71 -2.27 -4.74 -47.79
CA ASP A 71 -1.01 -4.45 -48.49
C ASP A 71 0.37 -4.68 -47.83
N SER A 72 1.42 -4.54 -48.64
CA SER A 72 2.43 -5.55 -48.91
C SER A 72 3.90 -5.13 -48.68
N ALA A 73 4.78 -6.15 -48.72
CA ALA A 73 6.25 -6.15 -48.71
C ALA A 73 6.95 -6.03 -47.34
N VAL A 74 7.14 -7.18 -46.67
CA VAL A 74 7.97 -7.32 -45.46
C VAL A 74 9.33 -7.93 -45.83
N ASN A 75 10.41 -7.26 -45.40
CA ASN A 75 11.79 -7.76 -45.44
C ASN A 75 11.86 -9.12 -44.72
N SER A 76 12.32 -10.17 -45.39
CA SER A 76 12.29 -11.58 -44.94
C SER A 76 13.21 -11.93 -43.76
N HIS A 77 13.61 -10.95 -42.94
CA HIS A 77 14.51 -11.11 -41.80
C HIS A 77 13.99 -10.52 -40.49
N ILE A 78 12.83 -9.85 -40.51
CA ILE A 78 12.18 -9.30 -39.31
C ILE A 78 10.83 -10.01 -39.14
N ALA A 79 10.72 -10.83 -38.10
CA ALA A 79 9.51 -11.57 -37.79
C ALA A 79 8.74 -10.86 -36.66
N HIS A 80 7.46 -10.59 -36.92
CA HIS A 80 6.61 -9.76 -36.06
C HIS A 80 5.63 -10.61 -35.22
N TRP A 81 5.36 -10.16 -33.99
CA TRP A 81 4.31 -10.64 -33.10
C TRP A 81 3.50 -9.45 -32.56
N TYR A 82 2.27 -9.67 -32.08
CA TYR A 82 1.25 -8.61 -32.05
C TYR A 82 0.36 -8.58 -30.81
N GLY A 83 -0.18 -7.39 -30.55
CA GLY A 83 -1.25 -7.10 -29.61
C GLY A 83 -0.74 -6.75 -28.20
N PRO A 84 -1.28 -5.70 -27.56
CA PRO A 84 -0.99 -5.42 -26.16
C PRO A 84 -1.62 -6.49 -25.26
N ASP A 85 -1.02 -6.71 -24.11
CA ASP A 85 -1.46 -7.62 -23.05
C ASP A 85 -1.70 -9.06 -23.53
N ARG A 86 -0.70 -9.65 -24.20
CA ARG A 86 -0.75 -11.01 -24.75
C ARG A 86 0.47 -11.83 -24.39
N HIS A 87 0.27 -13.14 -24.38
CA HIS A 87 1.31 -14.12 -24.11
C HIS A 87 1.61 -14.98 -25.33
N TYR A 88 2.90 -15.23 -25.54
CA TYR A 88 3.41 -16.06 -26.62
C TYR A 88 4.54 -16.94 -26.10
N TRP A 89 4.71 -18.08 -26.76
CA TRP A 89 5.79 -19.02 -26.51
C TRP A 89 6.65 -19.15 -27.75
N PHE A 90 7.93 -18.80 -27.62
CA PHE A 90 8.91 -18.98 -28.69
C PHE A 90 9.80 -20.18 -28.41
N ARG A 91 10.19 -20.91 -29.46
CA ARG A 91 11.12 -22.04 -29.36
C ARG A 91 12.12 -22.06 -30.49
N THR A 92 13.35 -22.47 -30.18
CA THR A 92 14.35 -22.84 -31.19
C THR A 92 15.34 -23.87 -30.65
N GLU A 93 16.07 -24.50 -31.56
CA GLU A 93 17.26 -25.29 -31.25
C GLU A 93 18.47 -24.62 -31.90
N VAL A 94 19.50 -24.33 -31.10
CA VAL A 94 20.70 -23.63 -31.56
C VAL A 94 21.92 -24.48 -31.27
N THR A 95 22.68 -24.77 -32.32
CA THR A 95 23.95 -25.51 -32.21
C THR A 95 25.11 -24.54 -32.15
N VAL A 96 25.99 -24.71 -31.15
CA VAL A 96 27.16 -23.86 -30.93
C VAL A 96 28.11 -23.94 -32.15
N PRO A 97 28.40 -22.82 -32.84
CA PRO A 97 29.34 -22.79 -33.95
C PRO A 97 30.78 -23.05 -33.50
N GLU A 98 31.61 -23.59 -34.37
CA GLU A 98 33.05 -23.82 -34.12
C GLU A 98 33.79 -22.54 -33.70
N SER A 99 33.36 -21.37 -34.19
CA SER A 99 33.96 -20.08 -33.85
C SER A 99 33.83 -19.71 -32.36
N PHE A 100 32.94 -20.39 -31.62
CA PHE A 100 32.71 -20.19 -30.18
C PHE A 100 33.43 -21.22 -29.29
N ALA A 101 34.13 -22.22 -29.85
CA ALA A 101 34.80 -23.25 -29.07
C ALA A 101 35.72 -22.66 -27.99
N GLY A 102 35.51 -23.04 -26.73
CA GLY A 102 36.29 -22.59 -25.57
C GLY A 102 36.06 -21.13 -25.16
N LYS A 103 35.08 -20.43 -25.73
CA LYS A 103 34.80 -19.02 -25.47
C LYS A 103 33.50 -18.81 -24.69
N PRO A 104 33.32 -17.65 -24.04
CA PRO A 104 32.04 -17.27 -23.46
C PRO A 104 30.96 -17.18 -24.53
N LEU A 105 29.83 -17.86 -24.29
CA LEU A 105 28.66 -17.85 -25.15
C LEU A 105 27.50 -17.19 -24.43
N TRP A 106 27.00 -16.11 -25.02
CA TRP A 106 25.85 -15.36 -24.52
C TRP A 106 24.71 -15.43 -25.52
N LEU A 107 23.49 -15.52 -25.02
CA LEU A 107 22.27 -15.29 -25.77
C LEU A 107 21.84 -13.85 -25.53
N HIS A 108 21.77 -13.06 -26.60
CA HIS A 108 21.20 -11.72 -26.56
C HIS A 108 19.76 -11.75 -27.04
N ILE A 109 18.86 -11.11 -26.28
CA ILE A 109 17.43 -11.03 -26.56
C ILE A 109 17.01 -9.57 -26.47
N GLN A 110 16.32 -9.07 -27.48
CA GLN A 110 15.67 -7.76 -27.43
C GLN A 110 14.45 -7.71 -28.35
N SER A 111 13.58 -6.75 -28.08
CA SER A 111 12.58 -6.29 -29.04
C SER A 111 13.14 -5.11 -29.86
N GLN A 112 12.32 -4.51 -30.72
CA GLN A 112 12.66 -3.25 -31.39
C GLN A 112 12.39 -2.01 -30.52
N ILE A 113 11.89 -2.18 -29.30
CA ILE A 113 11.50 -1.10 -28.41
C ILE A 113 12.69 -0.70 -27.53
N GLU A 114 12.94 0.60 -27.44
CA GLU A 114 14.06 1.22 -26.69
C GLU A 114 13.57 2.33 -25.74
N GLU A 115 12.25 2.39 -25.47
CA GLU A 115 11.64 3.34 -24.53
C GLU A 115 11.97 3.02 -23.07
N TRP A 116 11.89 4.00 -22.17
CA TRP A 116 12.47 3.87 -20.81
C TRP A 116 11.66 3.00 -19.83
N ASP A 117 10.34 2.83 -20.03
CA ASP A 117 9.44 2.18 -19.07
C ASP A 117 9.42 0.66 -19.25
N ASP A 118 10.37 -0.03 -18.62
CA ASP A 118 10.52 -1.49 -18.68
C ASP A 118 9.30 -2.27 -18.17
N ALA A 119 8.49 -1.66 -17.30
CA ALA A 119 7.37 -2.32 -16.66
C ALA A 119 6.18 -2.52 -17.60
N LYS A 120 6.07 -1.71 -18.65
CA LYS A 120 4.98 -1.74 -19.65
C LYS A 120 5.42 -2.29 -21.01
N ASN A 121 6.71 -2.56 -21.16
CA ASN A 121 7.34 -3.08 -22.38
C ASN A 121 7.36 -4.61 -22.43
N PRO A 122 7.74 -5.22 -23.56
CA PRO A 122 7.78 -6.68 -23.69
C PRO A 122 8.80 -7.31 -22.75
N GLN A 123 8.39 -8.41 -22.10
CA GLN A 123 9.22 -9.13 -21.13
C GLN A 123 9.24 -10.63 -21.45
N PHE A 124 10.33 -11.31 -21.10
CA PHE A 124 10.53 -12.72 -21.38
C PHE A 124 10.99 -13.47 -20.13
N LEU A 125 10.57 -14.72 -19.98
CA LEU A 125 11.23 -15.69 -19.12
C LEU A 125 11.93 -16.72 -20.01
N VAL A 126 13.25 -16.85 -19.84
CA VAL A 126 14.11 -17.68 -20.68
C VAL A 126 14.31 -19.04 -20.04
N PHE A 127 14.06 -20.09 -20.82
CA PHE A 127 14.35 -21.47 -20.47
C PHE A 127 15.46 -22.01 -21.37
N VAL A 128 16.44 -22.68 -20.77
CA VAL A 128 17.54 -23.36 -21.47
C VAL A 128 17.47 -24.84 -21.11
N ASP A 129 17.36 -25.70 -22.12
CA ASP A 129 17.24 -27.15 -21.97
C ASP A 129 16.09 -27.56 -21.01
N GLY A 130 15.01 -26.78 -21.01
CA GLY A 130 13.82 -27.02 -20.19
C GLY A 130 13.82 -26.34 -18.81
N VAL A 131 14.92 -25.69 -18.42
CA VAL A 131 15.11 -25.12 -17.07
C VAL A 131 15.01 -23.60 -17.10
N VAL A 132 14.23 -23.01 -16.17
CA VAL A 132 14.16 -21.54 -16.01
C VAL A 132 15.56 -21.00 -15.71
N THR A 133 16.03 -20.07 -16.53
CA THR A 133 17.41 -19.57 -16.48
C THR A 133 17.50 -18.11 -16.06
N GLN A 134 16.75 -17.21 -16.70
CA GLN A 134 16.82 -15.76 -16.45
C GLN A 134 15.58 -15.06 -17.02
N GLY A 135 15.14 -13.96 -16.40
CA GLY A 135 14.21 -13.03 -17.04
C GLY A 135 14.95 -12.11 -18.00
N ALA A 136 14.37 -11.84 -19.17
CA ALA A 136 14.91 -10.88 -20.12
C ALA A 136 13.91 -9.74 -20.37
N ASP A 137 14.43 -8.53 -20.37
CA ASP A 137 13.68 -7.28 -20.45
C ASP A 137 14.60 -6.21 -21.06
N MET A 138 14.22 -4.93 -21.00
CA MET A 138 15.00 -3.87 -21.63
C MET A 138 16.34 -3.63 -20.94
N ASN A 139 16.44 -3.94 -19.65
CA ASN A 139 17.61 -3.78 -18.79
C ASN A 139 18.46 -5.06 -18.73
N HIS A 140 17.89 -6.23 -19.05
CA HIS A 140 18.49 -7.56 -18.96
C HIS A 140 18.45 -8.30 -20.31
N ARG A 141 19.29 -7.87 -21.26
CA ARG A 141 19.28 -8.44 -22.62
C ARG A 141 20.22 -9.61 -22.84
N ASP A 142 21.26 -9.75 -22.03
CA ASP A 142 22.29 -10.78 -22.20
C ASP A 142 22.14 -11.90 -21.16
N VAL A 143 21.95 -13.13 -21.65
CA VAL A 143 21.86 -14.35 -20.85
C VAL A 143 23.10 -15.20 -21.12
N LEU A 144 23.94 -15.41 -20.10
CA LEU A 144 25.10 -16.29 -20.23
C LEU A 144 24.59 -17.72 -20.48
N LEU A 145 25.10 -18.44 -21.50
CA LEU A 145 24.79 -19.85 -21.71
C LEU A 145 25.92 -20.74 -21.21
N ALA A 146 27.17 -20.38 -21.54
CA ALA A 146 28.37 -21.09 -21.09
C ALA A 146 29.55 -20.13 -20.95
N ARG A 147 30.39 -20.34 -19.92
CA ARG A 147 31.67 -19.62 -19.77
C ARG A 147 32.71 -20.09 -20.79
N GLU A 148 32.68 -21.38 -21.10
CA GLU A 148 33.47 -22.03 -22.14
C GLU A 148 32.53 -22.88 -22.98
N ALA A 149 32.26 -22.47 -24.22
CA ALA A 149 31.31 -23.16 -25.07
C ALA A 149 31.91 -24.39 -25.75
N GLU A 150 31.15 -25.47 -25.78
CA GLU A 150 31.50 -26.69 -26.50
C GLU A 150 30.91 -26.62 -27.92
N ALA A 151 31.77 -26.60 -28.94
CA ALA A 151 31.33 -26.59 -30.33
C ALA A 151 30.51 -27.86 -30.64
N GLY A 152 29.41 -27.68 -31.39
CA GLY A 152 28.50 -28.77 -31.71
C GLY A 152 27.48 -29.12 -30.62
N ARG A 153 27.58 -28.56 -29.40
CA ARG A 153 26.50 -28.67 -28.40
C ARG A 153 25.25 -27.98 -28.94
N THR A 154 24.11 -28.65 -28.87
CA THR A 154 22.81 -28.06 -29.21
C THR A 154 22.07 -27.69 -27.92
N TYR A 155 21.61 -26.44 -27.84
CA TYR A 155 20.72 -25.95 -26.80
C TYR A 155 19.30 -25.88 -27.31
N ARG A 156 18.34 -26.31 -26.50
CA ARG A 156 16.93 -25.95 -26.70
C ARG A 156 16.64 -24.66 -25.95
N LEU A 157 16.18 -23.64 -26.66
CA LEU A 157 15.83 -22.34 -26.10
C LEU A 157 14.32 -22.14 -26.21
N ASP A 158 13.67 -21.86 -25.09
CA ASP A 158 12.25 -21.53 -25.01
C ASP A 158 12.08 -20.15 -24.34
N LEU A 159 11.25 -19.28 -24.91
CA LEU A 159 10.93 -17.96 -24.35
C LEU A 159 9.43 -17.87 -24.05
N GLN A 160 9.08 -17.73 -22.78
CA GLN A 160 7.74 -17.31 -22.38
C GLN A 160 7.69 -15.78 -22.47
N ALA A 161 6.96 -15.25 -23.44
CA ALA A 161 6.94 -13.83 -23.78
C ALA A 161 5.60 -13.19 -23.41
N TYR A 162 5.68 -12.00 -22.81
CA TYR A 162 4.57 -11.08 -22.58
C TYR A 162 4.78 -9.82 -23.40
N THR A 163 3.75 -9.34 -24.11
CA THR A 163 3.87 -8.21 -25.06
C THR A 163 3.99 -6.84 -24.40
N GLY A 164 3.64 -6.69 -23.13
CA GLY A 164 3.44 -5.36 -22.53
C GLY A 164 2.13 -4.72 -22.98
N ILE A 165 1.84 -3.50 -22.51
CA ILE A 165 0.54 -2.85 -22.74
C ILE A 165 0.59 -1.70 -23.76
N LEU A 166 1.79 -1.24 -24.15
CA LEU A 166 1.95 -0.02 -24.95
C LEU A 166 1.87 -0.27 -26.47
N HIS A 167 2.44 -1.37 -26.95
CA HIS A 167 2.71 -1.57 -28.37
C HIS A 167 1.86 -2.66 -29.00
N ALA A 168 1.38 -2.39 -30.21
CA ALA A 168 0.56 -3.33 -30.97
C ALA A 168 1.37 -4.30 -31.85
N GLU A 169 2.62 -3.96 -32.17
CA GLU A 169 3.51 -4.72 -33.05
C GLU A 169 4.93 -4.77 -32.48
N LEU A 170 5.49 -5.96 -32.46
CA LEU A 170 6.75 -6.29 -31.80
C LEU A 170 7.62 -7.16 -32.71
N ASN A 171 8.93 -7.02 -32.60
CA ASN A 171 9.94 -7.86 -33.23
C ASN A 171 10.61 -8.70 -32.15
N LEU A 172 11.06 -9.89 -32.50
CA LEU A 172 12.00 -10.65 -31.69
C LEU A 172 13.36 -10.66 -32.38
N LEU A 173 14.35 -10.04 -31.73
CA LEU A 173 15.72 -9.96 -32.21
C LEU A 173 16.60 -10.76 -31.25
N CYS A 174 17.18 -11.85 -31.74
CA CYS A 174 18.04 -12.71 -30.95
C CYS A 174 19.33 -13.07 -31.68
N ASP A 175 20.46 -13.04 -30.96
CA ASP A 175 21.76 -13.43 -31.50
C ASP A 175 22.65 -14.06 -30.43
N LEU A 176 23.54 -14.96 -30.84
CA LEU A 176 24.62 -15.47 -30.00
C LEU A 176 25.80 -14.49 -30.01
N ARG A 177 26.36 -14.17 -28.85
CA ARG A 177 27.47 -13.22 -28.69
C ARG A 177 28.67 -13.81 -27.95
N GLU A 178 29.87 -13.46 -28.43
CA GLU A 178 31.12 -13.57 -27.65
C GLU A 178 31.36 -12.20 -27.02
N ILE A 179 31.18 -12.11 -25.70
CA ILE A 179 31.57 -10.95 -24.90
C ILE A 179 32.95 -11.26 -24.30
N ASP A 180 33.97 -10.51 -24.70
CA ASP A 180 35.35 -10.70 -24.28
C ASP A 180 35.59 -10.11 -22.88
N PRO A 181 35.89 -10.95 -21.87
CA PRO A 181 35.97 -10.51 -20.48
C PRO A 181 37.15 -9.58 -20.20
N GLU A 182 38.22 -9.61 -21.01
CA GLU A 182 39.38 -8.73 -20.81
C GLU A 182 39.10 -7.32 -21.32
N ILE A 183 38.44 -7.22 -22.48
CA ILE A 183 38.05 -5.92 -23.05
C ILE A 183 36.93 -5.28 -22.21
N GLU A 184 35.92 -6.07 -21.83
CA GLU A 184 34.84 -5.61 -20.95
C GLU A 184 35.38 -5.20 -19.57
N GLY A 185 36.27 -6.00 -18.98
CA GLY A 185 36.92 -5.66 -17.72
C GLY A 185 37.65 -4.33 -17.78
N LEU A 186 38.43 -4.09 -18.84
CA LEU A 186 39.12 -2.80 -19.06
C LEU A 186 38.14 -1.64 -19.22
N PHE A 187 37.04 -1.81 -19.96
CA PHE A 187 35.99 -0.80 -20.08
C PHE A 187 35.49 -0.37 -18.70
N TYR A 188 35.15 -1.32 -17.82
CA TYR A 188 34.68 -1.02 -16.47
C TYR A 188 35.75 -0.39 -15.57
N ASP A 189 37.00 -0.86 -15.68
CA ASP A 189 38.14 -0.31 -14.94
C ASP A 189 38.38 1.19 -15.27
N MET A 190 37.95 1.65 -16.46
CA MET A 190 38.09 3.05 -16.90
C MET A 190 36.82 3.88 -16.74
N VAL A 191 35.65 3.35 -17.09
CA VAL A 191 34.40 4.14 -17.16
C VAL A 191 33.86 4.48 -15.77
N VAL A 192 34.02 3.60 -14.78
CA VAL A 192 33.53 3.83 -13.41
C VAL A 192 34.17 5.06 -12.77
N PRO A 193 35.50 5.21 -12.68
CA PRO A 193 36.10 6.44 -12.14
C PRO A 193 35.79 7.67 -13.00
N LEU A 194 35.67 7.53 -14.33
CA LEU A 194 35.28 8.63 -15.22
C LEU A 194 33.86 9.16 -14.89
N ARG A 195 32.92 8.26 -14.59
CA ARG A 195 31.52 8.57 -14.22
C ARG A 195 31.42 9.40 -12.94
N ALA A 196 32.46 9.48 -12.10
CA ALA A 196 32.50 10.33 -10.90
C ALA A 196 32.80 11.81 -11.20
N PHE A 197 33.35 12.13 -12.39
CA PHE A 197 33.90 13.46 -12.68
C PHE A 197 32.86 14.59 -12.61
N GLY A 198 31.59 14.29 -12.86
CA GLY A 198 30.49 15.26 -12.76
C GLY A 198 30.27 15.80 -11.34
N ARG A 199 30.71 15.06 -10.31
CA ARG A 199 30.55 15.39 -8.89
C ARG A 199 31.84 15.82 -8.20
N LEU A 200 32.98 15.63 -8.86
CA LEU A 200 34.28 16.05 -8.35
C LEU A 200 34.57 17.49 -8.75
N GLU A 201 35.11 18.26 -7.81
CA GLU A 201 35.56 19.62 -8.06
C GLU A 201 36.55 19.66 -9.25
N PRO A 202 36.31 20.49 -10.28
CA PRO A 202 37.12 20.52 -11.50
C PRO A 202 38.64 20.71 -11.27
N ASP A 203 39.00 21.54 -10.29
CA ASP A 203 40.40 21.81 -9.90
C ASP A 203 40.82 21.03 -8.63
N GLY A 204 39.98 20.09 -8.19
CA GLY A 204 40.21 19.28 -7.01
C GLY A 204 41.29 18.22 -7.23
N LYS A 205 42.12 17.97 -6.21
CA LYS A 205 43.17 16.93 -6.26
C LYS A 205 42.63 15.55 -6.67
N PRO A 206 41.51 15.03 -6.10
CA PRO A 206 41.01 13.70 -6.47
C PRO A 206 40.73 13.59 -7.98
N ARG A 207 40.09 14.61 -8.57
CA ARG A 207 39.82 14.63 -10.01
C ARG A 207 41.10 14.61 -10.84
N HIS A 208 42.08 15.45 -10.50
CA HIS A 208 43.35 15.50 -11.23
C HIS A 208 44.14 14.19 -11.15
N ASP A 209 44.11 13.50 -10.01
CA ASP A 209 44.76 12.20 -9.88
C ASP A 209 44.09 11.12 -10.73
N LEU A 210 42.75 11.07 -10.74
CA LEU A 210 42.00 10.18 -11.63
C LEU A 210 42.23 10.51 -13.12
N GLU A 211 42.19 11.78 -13.50
CA GLU A 211 42.47 12.24 -14.87
C GLU A 211 43.88 11.80 -15.33
N ARG A 212 44.89 11.95 -14.47
CA ARG A 212 46.26 11.54 -14.76
C ARG A 212 46.35 10.03 -14.98
N VAL A 213 45.77 9.23 -14.09
CA VAL A 213 45.83 7.77 -14.17
C VAL A 213 45.08 7.26 -15.40
N LEU A 214 43.85 7.73 -15.63
CA LEU A 214 43.05 7.31 -16.78
C LEU A 214 43.64 7.75 -18.12
N ASN A 215 44.22 8.95 -18.20
CA ASN A 215 44.90 9.40 -19.41
C ASN A 215 46.15 8.57 -19.71
N GLU A 216 46.89 8.13 -18.69
CA GLU A 216 48.03 7.22 -18.89
C GLU A 216 47.57 5.84 -19.36
N ALA A 217 46.48 5.31 -18.81
CA ALA A 217 45.87 4.07 -19.29
C ALA A 217 45.50 4.16 -20.77
N VAL A 218 44.91 5.28 -21.21
CA VAL A 218 44.63 5.53 -22.64
C VAL A 218 45.93 5.56 -23.47
N ASN A 219 47.04 6.09 -22.95
CA ASN A 219 48.31 6.15 -23.67
C ASN A 219 48.97 4.76 -23.83
N MET A 220 48.67 3.82 -22.94
CA MET A 220 49.20 2.45 -22.96
C MET A 220 48.46 1.54 -23.94
N LEU A 221 47.22 1.87 -24.30
CA LEU A 221 46.34 1.03 -25.10
C LEU A 221 46.64 1.14 -26.60
N ASP A 222 46.80 0.00 -27.28
CA ASP A 222 47.06 -0.06 -28.72
C ASP A 222 45.80 -0.46 -29.51
N LEU A 223 45.02 0.52 -29.95
CA LEU A 223 43.77 0.30 -30.70
C LEU A 223 43.97 0.20 -32.23
N ARG A 224 45.21 0.16 -32.73
CA ARG A 224 45.46 0.18 -34.19
C ARG A 224 44.98 -1.08 -34.89
N THR A 225 45.03 -2.22 -34.20
CA THR A 225 44.70 -3.53 -34.78
C THR A 225 43.97 -4.39 -33.74
N PRO A 226 42.70 -4.08 -33.43
CA PRO A 226 41.94 -4.80 -32.40
C PRO A 226 41.93 -6.31 -32.61
N TYR A 227 41.96 -7.05 -31.49
CA TYR A 227 41.96 -8.51 -31.39
C TYR A 227 43.26 -9.24 -31.81
N ASP A 228 44.35 -8.53 -32.12
CA ASP A 228 45.66 -9.15 -32.32
C ASP A 228 46.46 -9.30 -31.00
N GLU A 229 47.61 -9.97 -31.07
CA GLU A 229 48.46 -10.21 -29.89
C GLU A 229 48.97 -8.91 -29.24
N SER A 230 49.25 -7.88 -30.03
CA SER A 230 49.74 -6.59 -29.54
C SER A 230 48.64 -5.79 -28.82
N PHE A 231 47.42 -5.83 -29.34
CA PHE A 231 46.23 -5.26 -28.70
C PHE A 231 45.99 -5.94 -27.34
N TYR A 232 45.91 -7.27 -27.28
CA TYR A 232 45.67 -7.97 -26.00
C TYR A 232 46.82 -7.78 -25.00
N ALA A 233 48.07 -7.73 -25.46
CA ALA A 233 49.20 -7.38 -24.59
C ALA A 233 49.05 -5.97 -24.00
N SER A 234 48.57 -5.00 -24.80
CA SER A 234 48.29 -3.64 -24.33
C SER A 234 47.09 -3.57 -23.36
N VAL A 235 46.02 -4.36 -23.59
CA VAL A 235 44.88 -4.48 -22.68
C VAL A 235 45.33 -5.02 -21.34
N ALA A 236 46.06 -6.15 -21.33
CA ALA A 236 46.57 -6.76 -20.11
C ALA A 236 47.51 -5.82 -19.33
N ALA A 237 48.42 -5.13 -20.02
CA ALA A 237 49.31 -4.15 -19.41
C ALA A 237 48.55 -2.96 -18.81
N THR A 238 47.56 -2.43 -19.54
CA THR A 238 46.71 -1.33 -19.09
C THR A 238 45.89 -1.72 -17.86
N ARG A 239 45.27 -2.90 -17.86
CA ARG A 239 44.52 -3.40 -16.71
C ARG A 239 45.40 -3.61 -15.48
N ALA A 240 46.61 -4.18 -15.65
CA ALA A 240 47.56 -4.33 -14.56
C ALA A 240 48.00 -2.97 -13.98
N TYR A 241 48.17 -1.96 -14.84
CA TYR A 241 48.43 -0.59 -14.42
C TYR A 241 47.26 0.00 -13.63
N LEU A 242 46.03 -0.10 -14.12
CA LEU A 242 44.83 0.42 -13.43
C LEU A 242 44.59 -0.28 -12.09
N ALA A 243 44.75 -1.61 -12.04
CA ALA A 243 44.63 -2.39 -10.81
C ALA A 243 45.57 -1.89 -9.70
N LYS A 244 46.79 -1.50 -10.07
CA LYS A 244 47.73 -0.89 -9.13
C LYS A 244 47.40 0.58 -8.88
N ALA A 245 47.35 1.40 -9.92
CA ALA A 245 47.30 2.86 -9.78
C ALA A 245 45.97 3.37 -9.23
N LEU A 246 44.83 2.79 -9.61
CA LEU A 246 43.51 3.17 -9.09
C LEU A 246 43.12 2.32 -7.88
N TYR A 247 43.15 1.00 -8.04
CA TYR A 247 42.52 0.07 -7.09
C TYR A 247 43.46 -0.43 -6.00
N THR A 248 44.69 0.10 -5.92
CA THR A 248 45.64 -0.13 -4.81
C THR A 248 46.22 1.18 -4.30
N ASP A 249 46.87 1.98 -5.16
CA ASP A 249 47.62 3.18 -4.77
C ASP A 249 46.70 4.36 -4.38
N LEU A 250 45.50 4.46 -4.98
CA LEU A 250 44.47 5.46 -4.68
C LEU A 250 43.24 4.89 -3.95
N ALA A 251 43.32 3.63 -3.50
CA ALA A 251 42.23 2.92 -2.85
C ALA A 251 42.31 3.01 -1.31
N GLY A 252 41.29 2.49 -0.62
CA GLY A 252 41.26 2.36 0.84
C GLY A 252 40.67 3.56 1.57
N HIS A 253 39.98 4.47 0.87
CA HIS A 253 39.23 5.56 1.48
C HIS A 253 37.85 5.09 1.93
N ASP A 254 37.58 5.16 3.23
CA ASP A 254 36.32 4.75 3.88
C ASP A 254 35.67 5.89 4.68
N GLU A 255 36.08 7.14 4.44
CA GLU A 255 35.54 8.30 5.16
C GLU A 255 34.03 8.46 4.91
N ILE A 256 33.58 8.06 3.72
CA ILE A 256 32.18 8.02 3.29
C ILE A 256 31.88 6.61 2.77
N ILE A 257 30.87 5.98 3.35
CA ILE A 257 30.45 4.63 3.00
C ILE A 257 29.06 4.69 2.34
N ALA A 258 28.87 3.88 1.32
CA ALA A 258 27.56 3.60 0.75
C ALA A 258 27.27 2.11 0.96
N SER A 259 26.42 1.81 1.94
CA SER A 259 25.91 0.47 2.19
C SER A 259 24.82 0.16 1.18
N CYS A 260 25.16 -0.67 0.19
CA CYS A 260 24.32 -1.01 -0.94
C CYS A 260 23.65 -2.37 -0.74
N ILE A 261 22.37 -2.45 -1.05
CA ILE A 261 21.60 -3.69 -1.13
C ILE A 261 20.83 -3.72 -2.44
N GLY A 262 20.96 -4.82 -3.19
CA GLY A 262 20.16 -5.01 -4.40
C GLY A 262 18.70 -5.18 -4.03
N HIS A 263 17.82 -4.49 -4.72
CA HIS A 263 16.38 -4.55 -4.49
C HIS A 263 15.64 -4.50 -5.84
N THR A 264 14.44 -5.04 -5.86
CA THR A 264 13.46 -4.81 -6.91
C THR A 264 12.12 -4.61 -6.22
N HIS A 265 11.61 -3.39 -6.30
CA HIS A 265 10.25 -3.10 -5.89
C HIS A 265 9.30 -3.64 -6.96
N ILE A 266 8.27 -4.40 -6.56
CA ILE A 266 7.29 -4.94 -7.50
C ILE A 266 5.89 -4.62 -6.96
N ASP A 267 5.21 -3.74 -7.67
CA ASP A 267 3.82 -3.44 -7.36
C ASP A 267 2.95 -4.66 -7.56
N VAL A 268 2.19 -5.01 -6.52
CA VAL A 268 1.29 -6.17 -6.56
C VAL A 268 0.23 -5.97 -7.64
N ALA A 269 -0.23 -4.74 -7.84
CA ALA A 269 -0.94 -4.28 -9.02
C ALA A 269 -0.80 -2.77 -9.16
N TRP A 270 -0.67 -2.29 -10.40
CA TRP A 270 -0.58 -0.86 -10.73
C TRP A 270 -1.03 -0.61 -12.18
N TRP A 271 -0.08 -0.50 -13.13
CA TRP A 271 -0.34 -0.53 -14.58
C TRP A 271 -0.58 -1.94 -15.14
N TRP A 272 -0.70 -2.92 -14.25
CA TRP A 272 -0.96 -4.33 -14.54
C TRP A 272 -1.75 -4.95 -13.41
N THR A 273 -2.36 -6.11 -13.69
CA THR A 273 -3.14 -6.88 -12.72
C THR A 273 -2.25 -7.73 -11.81
N VAL A 274 -2.81 -8.21 -10.69
CA VAL A 274 -2.13 -9.15 -9.78
C VAL A 274 -1.63 -10.39 -10.52
N ALA A 275 -2.42 -10.91 -11.47
CA ALA A 275 -2.05 -12.08 -12.27
C ALA A 275 -0.75 -11.86 -13.06
N GLN A 276 -0.52 -10.65 -13.55
CA GLN A 276 0.70 -10.30 -14.27
C GLN A 276 1.91 -10.15 -13.32
N THR A 277 1.68 -9.69 -12.09
CA THR A 277 2.73 -9.59 -11.07
C THR A 277 3.32 -10.94 -10.70
N GLU A 278 2.51 -12.00 -10.70
CA GLU A 278 3.00 -13.37 -10.47
C GLU A 278 4.10 -13.75 -11.48
N GLU A 279 3.99 -13.31 -12.72
CA GLU A 279 5.00 -13.56 -13.75
C GLU A 279 6.21 -12.61 -13.64
N LYS A 280 5.97 -11.33 -13.35
CA LYS A 280 7.03 -10.33 -13.09
C LYS A 280 7.94 -10.78 -11.94
N THR A 281 7.34 -11.36 -10.91
CA THR A 281 8.07 -11.93 -9.76
C THR A 281 9.03 -13.02 -10.22
N CYS A 282 8.56 -13.96 -11.03
CA CYS A 282 9.40 -15.04 -11.54
C CYS A 282 10.57 -14.53 -12.38
N ARG A 283 10.30 -13.61 -13.33
CA ARG A 283 11.34 -13.03 -14.19
C ARG A 283 12.41 -12.33 -13.37
N SER A 284 12.00 -11.47 -12.45
CA SER A 284 12.92 -10.70 -11.60
C SER A 284 13.77 -11.60 -10.71
N PHE A 285 13.16 -12.58 -10.03
CA PHE A 285 13.89 -13.45 -9.11
C PHE A 285 14.80 -14.44 -9.84
N ALA A 286 14.41 -14.93 -11.03
CA ALA A 286 15.29 -15.74 -11.87
C ALA A 286 16.54 -14.94 -12.30
N THR A 287 16.36 -13.66 -12.68
CA THR A 287 17.47 -12.77 -13.02
C THR A 287 18.42 -12.55 -11.84
N VAL A 288 17.89 -12.27 -10.65
CA VAL A 288 18.70 -12.13 -9.42
C VAL A 288 19.51 -13.39 -9.14
N LEU A 289 18.88 -14.58 -9.19
CA LEU A 289 19.57 -15.85 -9.00
C LEU A 289 20.70 -16.04 -10.03
N ARG A 290 20.47 -15.66 -11.29
CA ARG A 290 21.47 -15.75 -12.35
C ARG A 290 22.63 -14.77 -12.18
N LEU A 291 22.38 -13.56 -11.67
CA LEU A 291 23.44 -12.64 -11.27
C LEU A 291 24.23 -13.19 -10.07
N MET A 292 23.57 -13.83 -9.09
CA MET A 292 24.26 -14.39 -7.92
C MET A 292 25.28 -15.48 -8.28
N GLU A 293 25.04 -16.24 -9.36
CA GLU A 293 26.00 -17.22 -9.89
C GLU A 293 27.24 -16.57 -10.51
N GLN A 294 27.11 -15.33 -10.98
CA GLN A 294 28.18 -14.59 -11.64
C GLN A 294 28.97 -13.72 -10.67
N TYR A 295 28.32 -13.18 -9.63
CA TYR A 295 28.88 -12.22 -8.70
C TYR A 295 28.78 -12.72 -7.25
N PRO A 296 29.81 -13.38 -6.69
CA PRO A 296 29.74 -14.02 -5.37
C PRO A 296 29.43 -13.07 -4.19
N ASN A 297 29.83 -11.80 -4.28
CA ASN A 297 29.60 -10.80 -3.22
C ASN A 297 28.22 -10.14 -3.30
N TYR A 298 27.44 -10.40 -4.36
CA TYR A 298 26.15 -9.78 -4.55
C TYR A 298 25.16 -10.20 -3.46
N LYS A 299 24.54 -9.21 -2.83
CA LYS A 299 23.44 -9.34 -1.87
C LYS A 299 22.18 -8.72 -2.42
N PHE A 300 21.05 -9.38 -2.19
CA PHE A 300 19.73 -8.94 -2.63
C PHE A 300 18.70 -9.06 -1.51
N MET A 301 17.71 -8.17 -1.50
CA MET A 301 16.58 -8.21 -0.59
C MET A 301 15.22 -8.08 -1.33
N SER A 302 14.19 -8.74 -0.80
CA SER A 302 12.80 -8.52 -1.22
C SER A 302 11.85 -8.52 -0.02
N SER A 303 10.95 -7.54 -0.02
CA SER A 303 10.15 -7.05 1.12
C SER A 303 8.83 -7.80 1.35
N GLN A 304 8.25 -8.37 0.28
CA GLN A 304 6.84 -8.80 0.25
C GLN A 304 6.70 -10.34 0.25
N PRO A 305 6.27 -10.98 1.37
CA PRO A 305 5.86 -12.38 1.45
C PRO A 305 4.95 -12.86 0.33
N GLN A 306 4.00 -12.01 -0.12
CA GLN A 306 3.09 -12.32 -1.20
C GLN A 306 3.81 -12.70 -2.51
N LEU A 307 4.93 -12.06 -2.84
CA LEU A 307 5.71 -12.37 -4.05
C LEU A 307 6.36 -13.76 -3.93
N TYR A 308 6.90 -14.09 -2.76
CA TYR A 308 7.43 -15.42 -2.49
C TYR A 308 6.33 -16.50 -2.54
N ALA A 309 5.12 -16.20 -2.05
CA ALA A 309 3.98 -17.10 -2.14
C ALA A 309 3.57 -17.38 -3.60
N PHE A 310 3.53 -16.35 -4.46
CA PHE A 310 3.31 -16.52 -5.90
C PHE A 310 4.37 -17.39 -6.54
N LEU A 311 5.66 -17.11 -6.26
CA LEU A 311 6.74 -17.91 -6.82
C LEU A 311 6.70 -19.36 -6.33
N LYS A 312 6.45 -19.59 -5.03
CA LYS A 312 6.34 -20.93 -4.46
C LYS A 312 5.22 -21.75 -5.13
N ALA A 313 4.11 -21.10 -5.48
CA ALA A 313 2.99 -21.75 -6.15
C ALA A 313 3.30 -22.08 -7.62
N ARG A 314 3.93 -21.17 -8.37
CA ARG A 314 4.18 -21.33 -9.82
C ARG A 314 5.48 -22.05 -10.15
N TYR A 315 6.58 -21.76 -9.45
CA TYR A 315 7.92 -22.27 -9.72
C TYR A 315 8.63 -22.72 -8.42
N PRO A 316 8.23 -23.85 -7.82
CA PRO A 316 8.78 -24.32 -6.54
C PRO A 316 10.28 -24.59 -6.58
N GLU A 317 10.86 -24.91 -7.75
CA GLU A 317 12.30 -25.11 -7.92
C GLU A 317 13.09 -23.80 -7.77
N LEU A 318 12.61 -22.70 -8.34
CA LEU A 318 13.21 -21.37 -8.14
C LEU A 318 13.08 -20.93 -6.68
N PHE A 319 11.92 -21.16 -6.07
CA PHE A 319 11.72 -20.89 -4.65
C PHE A 319 12.72 -21.67 -3.77
N ALA A 320 13.00 -22.93 -4.10
CA ALA A 320 14.02 -23.73 -3.41
C ALA A 320 15.44 -23.15 -3.57
N GLN A 321 15.78 -22.61 -4.75
CA GLN A 321 17.04 -21.90 -4.96
C GLN A 321 17.14 -20.63 -4.10
N ILE A 322 16.06 -19.86 -3.99
CA ILE A 322 16.02 -18.70 -3.08
C ILE A 322 16.28 -19.15 -1.64
N LYS A 323 15.60 -20.22 -1.16
CA LYS A 323 15.87 -20.76 0.19
C LYS A 323 17.35 -21.11 0.39
N ALA A 324 18.01 -21.66 -0.64
CA ALA A 324 19.44 -21.93 -0.59
C ALA A 324 20.28 -20.64 -0.49
N ARG A 325 19.95 -19.58 -1.25
CA ARG A 325 20.62 -18.28 -1.18
C ARG A 325 20.39 -17.54 0.13
N VAL A 326 19.23 -17.73 0.75
CA VAL A 326 18.96 -17.24 2.12
C VAL A 326 19.88 -17.96 3.10
N ALA A 327 19.96 -19.29 3.05
CA ALA A 327 20.84 -20.08 3.92
C ALA A 327 22.34 -19.76 3.70
N GLU A 328 22.73 -19.38 2.48
CA GLU A 328 24.09 -18.93 2.12
C GLU A 328 24.41 -17.52 2.64
N GLY A 329 23.41 -16.73 3.06
CA GLY A 329 23.60 -15.35 3.48
C GLY A 329 23.79 -14.38 2.32
N ARG A 330 23.11 -14.63 1.19
CA ARG A 330 23.14 -13.79 -0.02
C ARG A 330 21.79 -13.19 -0.41
N TRP A 331 20.70 -13.76 0.08
CA TRP A 331 19.34 -13.26 -0.10
C TRP A 331 18.72 -12.93 1.26
N GLU A 332 18.17 -11.72 1.40
CA GLU A 332 17.53 -11.24 2.62
C GLU A 332 16.00 -11.13 2.43
N PRO A 333 15.23 -12.04 3.06
CA PRO A 333 13.79 -11.86 3.19
C PRO A 333 13.49 -10.93 4.38
N GLU A 334 13.21 -9.66 4.11
CA GLU A 334 12.96 -8.62 5.12
C GLU A 334 11.62 -7.86 4.83
N GLY A 335 11.19 -6.89 5.66
CA GLY A 335 10.06 -6.00 5.39
C GLY A 335 8.85 -6.18 6.33
N GLY A 336 8.62 -7.39 6.81
CA GLY A 336 7.71 -7.71 7.93
C GLY A 336 6.19 -7.74 7.63
N MET A 337 5.67 -6.92 6.72
CA MET A 337 4.25 -6.95 6.31
C MET A 337 4.00 -8.00 5.20
N TRP A 338 2.75 -8.44 5.01
CA TRP A 338 2.38 -9.41 3.96
C TRP A 338 2.50 -8.83 2.55
N VAL A 339 2.08 -7.58 2.39
CA VAL A 339 2.37 -6.70 1.24
C VAL A 339 2.85 -5.34 1.76
N GLU A 340 3.38 -4.49 0.88
CA GLU A 340 3.67 -3.09 1.23
C GLU A 340 2.35 -2.29 1.25
N ALA A 341 1.64 -2.40 2.37
CA ALA A 341 0.28 -1.91 2.54
C ALA A 341 0.20 -0.39 2.77
N ASP A 342 -0.91 0.21 2.36
CA ASP A 342 -1.21 1.60 2.70
C ASP A 342 -1.33 1.79 4.22
N CYS A 343 -0.73 2.87 4.74
CA CYS A 343 -0.64 3.14 6.17
C CYS A 343 -1.65 4.17 6.69
N ASN A 344 -2.47 4.75 5.82
CA ASN A 344 -3.46 5.78 6.18
C ASN A 344 -4.88 5.21 6.22
N LEU A 345 -5.28 4.47 5.20
CA LEU A 345 -6.62 3.95 4.97
C LEU A 345 -6.87 2.63 5.71
N THR A 346 -5.84 1.79 5.80
CA THR A 346 -5.89 0.48 6.48
C THR A 346 -6.17 0.63 7.98
N SER A 347 -7.08 -0.17 8.53
CA SER A 347 -7.37 -0.13 9.97
C SER A 347 -6.18 -0.59 10.83
N GLY A 348 -6.17 -0.22 12.12
CA GLY A 348 -5.12 -0.64 13.06
C GLY A 348 -5.02 -2.16 13.18
N GLU A 349 -6.14 -2.87 13.19
CA GLU A 349 -6.17 -4.33 13.25
C GLU A 349 -5.62 -4.94 11.95
N SER A 350 -6.00 -4.43 10.78
CA SER A 350 -5.43 -4.88 9.50
C SER A 350 -3.92 -4.66 9.41
N LEU A 351 -3.39 -3.54 9.90
CA LEU A 351 -1.94 -3.33 9.97
C LEU A 351 -1.26 -4.39 10.86
N VAL A 352 -1.88 -4.79 11.97
CA VAL A 352 -1.39 -5.93 12.76
C VAL A 352 -1.48 -7.23 11.98
N ARG A 353 -2.56 -7.48 11.23
CA ARG A 353 -2.69 -8.66 10.36
C ARG A 353 -1.62 -8.68 9.26
N GLN A 354 -1.27 -7.55 8.65
CA GLN A 354 -0.15 -7.46 7.72
C GLN A 354 1.12 -8.05 8.34
N PHE A 355 1.45 -7.69 9.59
CA PHE A 355 2.60 -8.24 10.31
C PHE A 355 2.44 -9.71 10.70
N ILE A 356 1.28 -10.12 11.22
CA ILE A 356 1.03 -11.52 11.60
C ILE A 356 1.24 -12.44 10.40
N TYR A 357 0.60 -12.13 9.26
CA TYR A 357 0.72 -12.96 8.06
C TYR A 357 2.12 -12.88 7.46
N GLY A 358 2.72 -11.69 7.41
CA GLY A 358 4.05 -11.49 6.83
C GLY A 358 5.16 -12.17 7.61
N LYS A 359 5.29 -11.86 8.91
CA LYS A 359 6.29 -12.47 9.79
C LYS A 359 6.11 -13.97 9.92
N ARG A 360 4.87 -14.46 10.02
CA ARG A 360 4.59 -15.91 10.06
C ARG A 360 5.09 -16.60 8.80
N PHE A 361 4.87 -16.02 7.62
CA PHE A 361 5.37 -16.58 6.37
C PHE A 361 6.90 -16.65 6.36
N PHE A 362 7.59 -15.56 6.68
CA PHE A 362 9.05 -15.54 6.69
C PHE A 362 9.67 -16.48 7.73
N LYS A 363 9.08 -16.54 8.93
CA LYS A 363 9.48 -17.48 9.99
C LYS A 363 9.30 -18.93 9.55
N ASN A 364 8.16 -19.28 8.94
CA ASN A 364 7.86 -20.65 8.52
C ASN A 364 8.70 -21.10 7.32
N GLU A 365 8.92 -20.23 6.34
CA GLU A 365 9.60 -20.60 5.10
C GLU A 365 11.13 -20.49 5.20
N PHE A 366 11.64 -19.51 5.95
CA PHE A 366 13.07 -19.17 5.98
C PHE A 366 13.69 -19.17 7.39
N GLY A 367 12.88 -19.27 8.45
CA GLY A 367 13.38 -19.18 9.83
C GLY A 367 13.83 -17.77 10.23
N VAL A 368 13.36 -16.74 9.52
CA VAL A 368 13.75 -15.35 9.72
C VAL A 368 12.73 -14.62 10.59
N ASP A 369 13.24 -13.84 11.55
CA ASP A 369 12.46 -12.85 12.31
C ASP A 369 12.84 -11.45 11.82
N ASN A 370 11.89 -10.84 11.10
CA ASN A 370 11.98 -9.53 10.48
C ASN A 370 12.08 -8.41 11.50
N ARG A 371 12.95 -7.40 11.26
CA ARG A 371 13.18 -6.27 12.18
C ARG A 371 12.94 -4.89 11.54
N ILE A 372 12.78 -4.84 10.22
CA ILE A 372 12.61 -3.61 9.45
C ILE A 372 11.22 -3.59 8.82
N LEU A 373 10.51 -2.48 8.97
CA LEU A 373 9.39 -2.14 8.09
C LEU A 373 9.95 -1.39 6.87
N TRP A 374 9.84 -2.01 5.70
CA TRP A 374 10.37 -1.53 4.43
C TRP A 374 9.22 -1.08 3.55
N LEU A 375 8.98 0.24 3.46
CA LEU A 375 7.88 0.84 2.68
C LEU A 375 8.39 2.00 1.81
N PRO A 376 9.11 1.70 0.71
CA PRO A 376 9.71 2.71 -0.16
C PRO A 376 8.69 3.65 -0.82
N ASP A 377 7.50 3.15 -1.20
CA ASP A 377 6.56 3.88 -2.07
C ASP A 377 5.20 4.25 -1.45
N VAL A 378 4.94 3.89 -0.19
CA VAL A 378 3.64 4.14 0.45
C VAL A 378 3.34 5.63 0.67
N PHE A 379 2.10 6.06 0.42
CA PHE A 379 1.68 7.47 0.39
C PHE A 379 1.37 8.07 1.78
N GLY A 380 2.41 8.20 2.61
CA GLY A 380 2.35 8.82 3.94
C GLY A 380 2.14 7.82 5.07
N TYR A 381 2.44 8.23 6.31
CA TYR A 381 2.53 7.32 7.45
C TYR A 381 1.84 7.86 8.70
N SER A 382 0.89 7.07 9.21
CA SER A 382 0.14 7.36 10.44
C SER A 382 1.04 7.45 11.67
N GLY A 383 0.75 8.40 12.56
CA GLY A 383 1.44 8.56 13.84
C GLY A 383 1.26 7.39 14.81
N ALA A 384 0.37 6.44 14.54
CA ALA A 384 0.20 5.23 15.34
C ALA A 384 1.20 4.11 15.00
N LEU A 385 1.84 4.19 13.82
CA LEU A 385 2.65 3.10 13.29
C LEU A 385 3.88 2.73 14.15
N PRO A 386 4.61 3.67 14.80
CA PRO A 386 5.74 3.32 15.66
C PRO A 386 5.39 2.33 16.78
N GLN A 387 4.22 2.51 17.41
CA GLN A 387 3.76 1.58 18.44
C GLN A 387 3.38 0.23 17.84
N ILE A 388 2.61 0.21 16.75
CA ILE A 388 2.22 -1.03 16.07
C ILE A 388 3.47 -1.82 15.66
N MET A 389 4.46 -1.14 15.08
CA MET A 389 5.76 -1.73 14.72
C MET A 389 6.44 -2.39 15.91
N LYS A 390 6.61 -1.65 17.02
CA LYS A 390 7.28 -2.20 18.22
C LYS A 390 6.51 -3.36 18.82
N GLN A 391 5.18 -3.31 18.82
CA GLN A 391 4.35 -4.43 19.27
C GLN A 391 4.35 -5.63 18.30
N CYS A 392 4.84 -5.46 17.08
CA CYS A 392 5.06 -6.53 16.12
C CYS A 392 6.54 -6.97 16.02
N GLY A 393 7.40 -6.49 16.94
CA GLY A 393 8.82 -6.82 16.97
C GLY A 393 9.64 -6.19 15.84
N ILE A 394 9.16 -5.07 15.28
CA ILE A 394 9.86 -4.28 14.27
C ILE A 394 10.51 -3.06 14.95
N ASP A 395 11.81 -2.87 14.75
CA ASP A 395 12.58 -1.81 15.41
C ASP A 395 12.88 -0.62 14.51
N TYR A 396 12.94 -0.88 13.21
CA TYR A 396 13.51 0.02 12.23
C TYR A 396 12.50 0.33 11.14
N PHE A 397 12.53 1.57 10.65
CA PHE A 397 11.69 2.01 9.54
C PHE A 397 12.52 2.55 8.39
N MET A 398 12.19 2.13 7.17
CA MET A 398 12.77 2.64 5.93
C MET A 398 11.66 3.14 5.00
N THR A 399 11.82 4.36 4.47
CA THR A 399 11.02 4.86 3.35
C THR A 399 11.82 5.80 2.44
N THR A 400 11.30 6.07 1.23
CA THR A 400 11.80 7.07 0.29
C THR A 400 10.76 8.14 -0.02
N LYS A 401 9.46 7.78 -0.05
CA LYS A 401 8.38 8.58 -0.65
C LYS A 401 8.26 10.02 -0.12
N LEU A 402 8.61 10.28 1.13
CA LEU A 402 8.57 11.64 1.72
C LEU A 402 9.50 12.65 1.02
N ALA A 403 10.50 12.19 0.27
CA ALA A 403 11.33 13.07 -0.55
C ALA A 403 10.57 13.69 -1.74
N TRP A 404 9.35 13.21 -2.04
CA TRP A 404 8.48 13.73 -3.10
C TRP A 404 7.51 14.81 -2.61
N ASN A 405 7.62 15.25 -1.35
CA ASN A 405 6.81 16.35 -0.84
C ASN A 405 6.85 17.54 -1.81
N GLN A 406 5.69 18.08 -2.14
CA GLN A 406 5.54 19.14 -3.14
C GLN A 406 6.21 20.46 -2.72
N VAL A 407 6.24 20.76 -1.41
CA VAL A 407 6.72 22.04 -0.87
C VAL A 407 7.86 21.83 0.13
N ASN A 408 7.67 20.98 1.14
CA ASN A 408 8.59 20.91 2.27
C ASN A 408 9.48 19.66 2.23
N LYS A 409 10.79 19.90 2.21
CA LYS A 409 11.78 18.87 2.47
C LYS A 409 11.73 18.43 3.94
N ILE A 410 11.64 17.12 4.21
CA ILE A 410 11.81 16.58 5.57
C ILE A 410 13.21 16.97 6.09
N PRO A 411 13.33 17.56 7.29
CA PRO A 411 14.61 18.09 7.80
C PRO A 411 15.63 17.01 8.17
N TYR A 412 15.20 15.74 8.24
CA TYR A 412 16.02 14.61 8.69
C TYR A 412 15.92 13.43 7.73
N ASP A 413 17.05 12.79 7.42
CA ASP A 413 17.13 11.49 6.74
C ASP A 413 17.50 10.36 7.73
N THR A 414 17.90 10.68 8.98
CA THR A 414 18.08 9.72 10.08
C THR A 414 17.61 10.34 11.38
N PHE A 415 16.61 9.72 12.02
CA PHE A 415 15.94 10.29 13.19
C PHE A 415 15.18 9.20 13.97
N MET A 416 14.83 9.50 15.23
CA MET A 416 13.84 8.72 15.97
C MET A 416 12.44 9.18 15.57
N TRP A 417 11.63 8.29 15.03
CA TRP A 417 10.22 8.56 14.79
C TRP A 417 9.40 8.16 16.02
N ARG A 418 8.78 9.16 16.66
CA ARG A 418 7.95 9.01 17.84
C ARG A 418 6.47 9.01 17.47
N GLY A 419 5.77 7.93 17.81
CA GLY A 419 4.33 7.81 17.63
C GLY A 419 3.51 8.62 18.63
N ILE A 420 2.19 8.62 18.46
CA ILE A 420 1.26 9.39 19.31
C ILE A 420 1.29 8.96 20.79
N ASP A 421 1.67 7.72 21.09
CA ASP A 421 1.80 7.17 22.43
C ASP A 421 3.18 7.42 23.07
N GLY A 422 4.11 8.02 22.30
CA GLY A 422 5.49 8.25 22.70
C GLY A 422 6.45 7.10 22.38
N THR A 423 6.00 6.01 21.73
CA THR A 423 6.90 4.93 21.29
C THR A 423 7.81 5.42 20.16
N GLU A 424 9.09 5.06 20.21
CA GLU A 424 10.08 5.47 19.21
C GLU A 424 10.64 4.30 18.41
N VAL A 425 10.80 4.51 17.09
CA VAL A 425 11.49 3.62 16.15
C VAL A 425 12.58 4.40 15.43
N LEU A 426 13.73 3.76 15.15
CA LEU A 426 14.79 4.42 14.40
C LEU A 426 14.43 4.38 12.91
N THR A 427 14.41 5.56 12.29
CA THR A 427 13.98 5.75 10.90
C THR A 427 15.13 6.26 10.05
N HIS A 428 15.27 5.69 8.85
CA HIS A 428 16.20 6.15 7.82
C HIS A 428 15.48 6.37 6.49
N LEU A 429 15.69 7.54 5.87
CA LEU A 429 15.19 7.85 4.54
C LEU A 429 16.28 7.61 3.50
N VAL A 430 15.97 6.86 2.44
CA VAL A 430 16.91 6.65 1.33
C VAL A 430 17.19 7.97 0.63
N THR A 431 18.49 8.27 0.44
CA THR A 431 18.94 9.54 -0.13
C THR A 431 19.43 9.47 -1.56
N THR A 432 19.36 8.31 -2.22
CA THR A 432 19.86 8.12 -3.59
C THR A 432 19.19 9.09 -4.56
N LEU A 433 20.00 9.72 -5.42
CA LEU A 433 19.53 10.64 -6.45
C LEU A 433 19.57 10.01 -7.84
N ASP A 434 18.80 10.56 -8.77
CA ASP A 434 18.95 10.24 -10.19
C ASP A 434 20.25 10.80 -10.77
N LEU A 435 20.71 10.20 -11.87
CA LEU A 435 21.92 10.61 -12.56
C LEU A 435 21.83 12.07 -13.04
N GLY A 436 22.81 12.88 -12.67
CA GLY A 436 22.89 14.29 -13.03
C GLY A 436 21.97 15.22 -12.22
N GLN A 437 21.22 14.70 -11.24
CA GLN A 437 20.35 15.52 -10.40
C GLN A 437 21.16 16.44 -9.47
N ASP A 438 20.83 17.73 -9.46
CA ASP A 438 21.47 18.72 -8.58
C ASP A 438 20.85 18.68 -7.16
N PRO A 439 21.59 18.24 -6.12
CA PRO A 439 21.09 18.11 -4.75
C PRO A 439 20.70 19.45 -4.11
N THR A 440 21.12 20.57 -4.69
CA THR A 440 20.82 21.92 -4.17
C THR A 440 19.52 22.50 -4.72
N LYS A 441 19.01 21.94 -5.84
CA LYS A 441 17.80 22.42 -6.52
C LYS A 441 16.59 21.51 -6.34
N ASN A 442 16.84 20.21 -6.16
CA ASN A 442 15.79 19.22 -6.01
C ASN A 442 16.18 18.23 -4.89
N PHE A 443 15.24 17.96 -3.98
CA PHE A 443 15.44 17.04 -2.86
C PHE A 443 14.78 15.67 -3.05
N PHE A 444 14.20 15.41 -4.23
CA PHE A 444 13.69 14.11 -4.66
C PHE A 444 14.75 13.02 -4.51
N THR A 445 14.32 11.83 -4.11
CA THR A 445 15.17 10.64 -3.98
C THR A 445 14.42 9.42 -4.50
N THR A 446 15.16 8.35 -4.80
CA THR A 446 14.63 7.11 -5.38
C THR A 446 15.14 5.87 -4.65
N TYR A 447 14.30 4.83 -4.57
CA TYR A 447 14.67 3.47 -4.13
C TYR A 447 15.07 2.57 -5.30
N ASN A 448 14.77 2.98 -6.53
CA ASN A 448 15.26 2.38 -7.78
C ASN A 448 16.65 2.94 -8.13
N GLY A 449 17.53 2.97 -7.12
CA GLY A 449 18.83 3.61 -7.22
C GLY A 449 19.69 2.99 -8.32
N GLN A 450 20.43 3.82 -9.03
CA GLN A 450 21.50 3.34 -9.90
C GLN A 450 22.77 3.19 -9.06
N LEU A 451 23.36 1.99 -9.06
CA LEU A 451 24.69 1.79 -8.48
C LEU A 451 25.74 2.41 -9.41
N HIS A 452 25.90 3.72 -9.26
CA HIS A 452 26.66 4.58 -10.15
C HIS A 452 27.33 5.68 -9.31
N PRO A 453 28.59 6.08 -9.62
CA PRO A 453 29.31 7.08 -8.83
C PRO A 453 28.55 8.40 -8.65
N ASP A 454 27.96 8.93 -9.73
CA ASP A 454 27.15 10.16 -9.67
C ASP A 454 26.01 10.09 -8.65
N ALA A 455 25.19 9.02 -8.71
CA ALA A 455 24.04 8.83 -7.83
C ALA A 455 24.45 8.65 -6.36
N ILE A 456 25.49 7.86 -6.11
CA ILE A 456 25.98 7.56 -4.75
C ILE A 456 26.62 8.80 -4.11
N MET A 457 27.48 9.50 -4.85
CA MET A 457 28.08 10.76 -4.40
C MET A 457 26.99 11.82 -4.17
N GLY A 458 26.02 11.92 -5.08
CA GLY A 458 24.86 12.80 -4.94
C GLY A 458 24.04 12.49 -3.70
N GLY A 459 23.79 11.21 -3.41
CA GLY A 459 23.08 10.77 -2.21
C GLY A 459 23.80 11.19 -0.93
N TRP A 460 25.13 11.01 -0.87
CA TRP A 460 25.92 11.54 0.24
C TRP A 460 25.85 13.05 0.34
N GLN A 461 26.01 13.78 -0.78
CA GLN A 461 25.92 15.25 -0.80
C GLN A 461 24.56 15.72 -0.25
N ARG A 462 23.47 15.02 -0.58
CA ARG A 462 22.11 15.30 -0.11
C ARG A 462 21.86 14.94 1.36
N TYR A 463 22.50 13.90 1.90
CA TYR A 463 22.26 13.40 3.27
C TYR A 463 22.43 14.48 4.35
N GLN A 464 21.51 14.58 5.31
CA GLN A 464 21.47 15.70 6.25
C GLN A 464 22.28 15.49 7.54
N GLN A 465 22.33 14.28 8.10
CA GLN A 465 22.91 13.98 9.43
C GLN A 465 24.40 13.59 9.36
N LYS A 466 25.19 14.29 8.54
CA LYS A 466 26.63 13.98 8.30
C LYS A 466 27.52 14.11 9.54
N ASP A 467 27.07 14.85 10.54
CA ASP A 467 27.82 15.15 11.77
C ASP A 467 27.76 14.03 12.82
N ILE A 468 26.86 13.06 12.62
CA ILE A 468 26.68 11.87 13.47
C ILE A 468 26.77 10.55 12.71
N ASN A 469 26.76 10.58 11.37
CA ASN A 469 26.79 9.38 10.53
C ASN A 469 27.54 9.65 9.22
N ASN A 470 28.27 8.65 8.73
CA ASN A 470 29.08 8.71 7.51
C ASN A 470 28.76 7.59 6.50
N ASP A 471 27.65 6.88 6.69
CA ASP A 471 27.24 5.75 5.86
C ASP A 471 25.76 5.84 5.50
N ILE A 472 25.47 5.76 4.21
CA ILE A 472 24.11 5.88 3.70
C ILE A 472 23.64 4.56 3.11
N LEU A 473 22.35 4.27 3.29
CA LEU A 473 21.72 3.13 2.65
C LEU A 473 21.39 3.45 1.19
N ILE A 474 21.83 2.58 0.28
CA ILE A 474 21.49 2.63 -1.13
C ILE A 474 20.74 1.34 -1.48
N SER A 475 19.43 1.46 -1.70
CA SER A 475 18.67 0.47 -2.44
C SER A 475 18.91 0.69 -3.93
N TYR A 476 19.32 -0.35 -4.65
CA TYR A 476 19.62 -0.25 -6.09
C TYR A 476 18.99 -1.36 -6.92
N GLY A 477 18.66 -1.04 -8.16
CA GLY A 477 17.99 -1.92 -9.11
C GLY A 477 16.81 -1.24 -9.78
N TYR A 478 16.32 -1.84 -10.86
CA TYR A 478 15.06 -1.43 -11.47
C TYR A 478 13.88 -2.02 -10.67
N GLY A 479 12.82 -1.23 -10.50
CA GLY A 479 11.65 -1.59 -9.71
C GLY A 479 10.36 -1.06 -10.32
N ASP A 480 9.38 -0.78 -9.47
CA ASP A 480 7.96 -0.50 -9.74
C ASP A 480 7.26 -1.70 -10.39
N GLY A 481 7.83 -2.27 -11.47
CA GLY A 481 7.33 -3.48 -12.14
C GLY A 481 8.28 -4.66 -12.22
N GLY A 482 9.35 -4.66 -11.42
CA GLY A 482 10.38 -5.70 -11.41
C GLY A 482 11.64 -5.35 -12.21
N GLY A 483 12.38 -6.38 -12.63
CA GLY A 483 13.66 -6.28 -13.34
C GLY A 483 14.85 -6.45 -12.39
N GLY A 484 14.99 -5.55 -11.42
CA GLY A 484 16.01 -5.62 -10.38
C GLY A 484 17.41 -5.17 -10.83
N PRO A 485 18.47 -5.56 -10.09
CA PRO A 485 19.83 -5.12 -10.38
C PRO A 485 20.44 -5.68 -11.67
N THR A 486 21.25 -4.88 -12.37
CA THR A 486 21.89 -5.28 -13.64
C THR A 486 23.37 -5.67 -13.50
N ARG A 487 23.94 -6.24 -14.56
CA ARG A 487 25.38 -6.51 -14.66
C ARG A 487 26.24 -5.25 -14.50
N ASP A 488 25.83 -4.14 -15.13
CA ASP A 488 26.56 -2.86 -15.07
C ASP A 488 26.67 -2.31 -13.64
N MET A 489 25.59 -2.44 -12.86
CA MET A 489 25.55 -2.06 -11.45
C MET A 489 26.53 -2.90 -10.61
N LEU A 490 26.58 -4.22 -10.84
CA LEU A 490 27.47 -5.11 -10.10
C LEU A 490 28.94 -4.93 -10.50
N GLU A 491 29.24 -4.72 -11.78
CA GLU A 491 30.58 -4.38 -12.24
C GLU A 491 31.06 -3.06 -11.64
N THR A 492 30.16 -2.07 -11.54
CA THR A 492 30.43 -0.79 -10.86
C THR A 492 30.69 -0.99 -9.37
N SER A 493 29.90 -1.82 -8.68
CA SER A 493 30.10 -2.19 -7.26
C SER A 493 31.52 -2.70 -7.01
N LEU A 494 31.99 -3.65 -7.81
CA LEU A 494 33.32 -4.26 -7.64
C LEU A 494 34.47 -3.24 -7.69
N ARG A 495 34.31 -2.17 -8.49
CA ARG A 495 35.32 -1.09 -8.60
C ARG A 495 35.19 -0.11 -7.44
N MET A 496 33.97 0.27 -7.07
CA MET A 496 33.71 1.23 -6.00
C MET A 496 33.96 0.63 -4.59
N GLU A 497 33.91 -0.69 -4.44
CA GLU A 497 34.29 -1.41 -3.20
C GLU A 497 35.72 -1.11 -2.74
N LYS A 498 36.58 -0.67 -3.68
CA LYS A 498 37.97 -0.30 -3.38
C LYS A 498 38.10 1.03 -2.66
N GLY A 499 37.07 1.89 -2.64
CA GLY A 499 37.14 3.21 -2.01
C GLY A 499 38.22 4.08 -2.63
N VAL A 500 38.07 4.42 -3.92
CA VAL A 500 39.04 5.25 -4.65
C VAL A 500 38.93 6.71 -4.17
N GLU A 501 40.06 7.41 -4.00
CA GLU A 501 40.11 8.80 -3.52
C GLU A 501 39.05 9.70 -4.19
N GLY A 502 38.16 10.30 -3.38
CA GLY A 502 37.07 11.17 -3.84
C GLY A 502 35.76 10.45 -4.22
N ILE A 503 35.73 9.11 -4.24
CA ILE A 503 34.55 8.30 -4.52
C ILE A 503 34.19 7.50 -3.25
N PRO A 504 32.94 7.56 -2.75
CA PRO A 504 32.51 6.79 -1.59
C PRO A 504 32.80 5.29 -1.74
N GLN A 505 33.19 4.65 -0.63
CA GLN A 505 33.36 3.20 -0.61
C GLN A 505 31.99 2.52 -0.68
N VAL A 506 31.77 1.72 -1.72
CA VAL A 506 30.59 0.87 -1.81
C VAL A 506 30.79 -0.40 -1.01
N ARG A 507 29.74 -0.83 -0.31
CA ARG A 507 29.73 -2.07 0.45
C ARG A 507 28.43 -2.82 0.21
N GLN A 508 28.50 -4.06 -0.24
CA GLN A 508 27.34 -4.95 -0.35
C GLN A 508 26.98 -5.50 1.04
N VAL A 509 25.90 -5.01 1.64
CA VAL A 509 25.42 -5.44 2.97
C VAL A 509 23.91 -5.61 2.98
N PHE A 510 23.44 -6.44 3.90
CA PHE A 510 22.02 -6.59 4.17
C PHE A 510 21.47 -5.35 4.87
N ALA A 511 20.19 -5.03 4.60
CA ALA A 511 19.51 -3.89 5.19
C ALA A 511 19.50 -3.98 6.71
N ARG A 512 19.27 -5.17 7.27
CA ARG A 512 19.34 -5.39 8.72
C ARG A 512 20.70 -5.02 9.30
N GLN A 513 21.78 -5.45 8.65
CA GLN A 513 23.13 -5.14 9.09
C GLN A 513 23.38 -3.62 9.06
N PHE A 514 22.95 -2.92 8.00
CA PHE A 514 23.05 -1.46 7.94
C PHE A 514 22.33 -0.79 9.12
N PHE A 515 21.08 -1.18 9.42
CA PHE A 515 20.33 -0.57 10.51
C PHE A 515 20.91 -0.86 11.88
N GLU A 516 21.39 -2.09 12.14
CA GLU A 516 22.07 -2.44 13.39
C GLU A 516 23.36 -1.61 13.58
N GLU A 517 24.15 -1.39 12.52
CA GLU A 517 25.35 -0.55 12.54
C GLU A 517 25.01 0.96 12.64
N LEU A 518 23.92 1.41 12.02
CA LEU A 518 23.42 2.78 12.15
C LEU A 518 22.99 3.06 13.59
N ASP A 519 22.16 2.18 14.16
CA ASP A 519 21.69 2.26 15.55
C ASP A 519 22.87 2.33 16.52
N GLN A 520 23.86 1.44 16.39
CA GLN A 520 25.08 1.49 17.21
C GLN A 520 25.82 2.84 17.14
N ARG A 521 25.85 3.48 15.96
CA ARG A 521 26.53 4.79 15.78
C ARG A 521 25.74 5.96 16.36
N VAL A 522 24.42 5.93 16.25
CA VAL A 522 23.58 7.07 16.64
C VAL A 522 22.97 6.92 18.04
N SER A 523 22.94 5.71 18.60
CA SER A 523 22.36 5.43 19.91
C SER A 523 23.03 6.24 21.02
N GLY A 524 22.22 6.89 21.85
CA GLY A 524 22.68 7.78 22.92
C GLY A 524 23.29 9.11 22.45
N ASN A 525 23.38 9.37 21.14
CA ASN A 525 23.87 10.62 20.61
C ASN A 525 22.82 11.72 20.78
N ARG A 526 23.13 12.75 21.58
CA ARG A 526 22.23 13.86 21.88
C ARG A 526 21.83 14.72 20.67
N ARG A 527 22.49 14.53 19.52
CA ARG A 527 22.21 15.23 18.26
C ARG A 527 21.27 14.45 17.34
N LEU A 528 20.94 13.19 17.63
CA LEU A 528 19.94 12.43 16.86
C LEU A 528 18.57 13.12 17.04
N PRO A 529 17.95 13.64 15.97
CA PRO A 529 16.68 14.34 16.09
C PRO A 529 15.51 13.38 16.27
N THR A 530 14.39 13.90 16.77
CA THR A 530 13.12 13.19 16.87
C THR A 530 12.07 13.87 16.00
N TRP A 531 11.29 13.09 15.26
CA TRP A 531 10.05 13.53 14.61
C TRP A 531 8.87 12.92 15.34
N GLU A 532 7.91 13.73 15.78
CA GLU A 532 6.77 13.27 16.59
C GLU A 532 5.46 13.37 15.80
N GLY A 533 4.64 12.31 15.89
CA GLY A 533 3.35 12.22 15.20
C GLY A 533 3.47 11.67 13.78
N GLU A 534 2.55 12.08 12.91
CA GLU A 534 2.48 11.58 11.53
C GLU A 534 3.65 12.07 10.66
N LEU A 535 4.08 11.22 9.73
CA LEU A 535 4.92 11.62 8.60
C LEU A 535 3.98 11.93 7.43
N TYR A 536 3.40 13.14 7.45
CA TYR A 536 2.48 13.61 6.43
C TYR A 536 3.18 13.72 5.08
N PHE A 537 2.60 13.08 4.06
CA PHE A 537 3.08 13.15 2.68
C PHE A 537 2.34 14.26 1.94
N GLU A 538 3.07 15.27 1.48
CA GLU A 538 2.53 16.49 0.87
C GLU A 538 2.19 16.32 -0.61
N TYR A 539 1.80 15.12 -1.02
CA TYR A 539 1.52 14.77 -2.39
C TYR A 539 0.58 13.55 -2.43
N HIS A 540 0.00 13.24 -3.60
CA HIS A 540 -0.92 12.14 -3.79
C HIS A 540 -2.14 12.19 -2.83
N ARG A 541 -2.70 13.37 -2.57
CA ARG A 541 -3.80 13.54 -1.60
C ARG A 541 -5.15 13.00 -2.09
N GLY A 542 -5.32 12.90 -3.40
CA GLY A 542 -6.48 12.29 -4.05
C GLY A 542 -6.65 10.81 -3.74
N THR A 543 -5.56 10.13 -3.37
CA THR A 543 -5.57 8.71 -2.97
C THR A 543 -6.41 8.42 -1.72
N LEU A 544 -6.72 9.44 -0.92
CA LEU A 544 -7.65 9.31 0.20
C LEU A 544 -9.12 9.11 -0.24
N THR A 545 -9.44 9.44 -1.50
CA THR A 545 -10.81 9.48 -2.01
C THR A 545 -11.04 8.60 -3.24
N SER A 546 -10.12 8.60 -4.22
CA SER A 546 -10.24 7.87 -5.50
C SER A 546 -10.67 6.41 -5.30
N MET A 547 -11.53 5.87 -6.15
CA MET A 547 -12.06 4.50 -6.01
C MET A 547 -12.79 4.28 -4.68
N ALA A 548 -13.79 5.13 -4.42
CA ALA A 548 -14.54 5.16 -3.18
C ALA A 548 -15.22 3.82 -2.85
N ARG A 549 -15.70 3.07 -3.85
CA ARG A 549 -16.25 1.72 -3.68
C ARG A 549 -15.22 0.75 -3.08
N ASN A 550 -13.97 0.83 -3.52
CA ASN A 550 -12.90 -0.07 -3.07
C ASN A 550 -12.59 0.18 -1.58
N LYS A 551 -12.45 1.45 -1.20
CA LYS A 551 -12.24 1.90 0.19
C LYS A 551 -13.39 1.49 1.12
N ARG A 552 -14.63 1.64 0.64
CA ARG A 552 -15.83 1.16 1.36
C ARG A 552 -15.78 -0.35 1.57
N SER A 553 -15.49 -1.10 0.51
CA SER A 553 -15.45 -2.56 0.55
C SER A 553 -14.39 -3.07 1.53
N ASN A 554 -13.20 -2.43 1.55
CA ASN A 554 -12.17 -2.71 2.56
C ASN A 554 -12.72 -2.48 3.97
N ARG A 555 -13.21 -1.28 4.31
CA ARG A 555 -13.68 -0.98 5.68
C ARG A 555 -14.79 -1.92 6.15
N LYS A 556 -15.78 -2.20 5.27
CA LYS A 556 -16.87 -3.12 5.62
C LYS A 556 -16.35 -4.54 5.83
N SER A 557 -15.37 -4.99 5.05
CA SER A 557 -14.76 -6.32 5.20
C SER A 557 -13.92 -6.41 6.49
N GLU A 558 -13.15 -5.37 6.83
CA GLU A 558 -12.36 -5.32 8.07
C GLU A 558 -13.24 -5.48 9.31
N LEU A 559 -14.32 -4.69 9.38
CA LEU A 559 -15.23 -4.70 10.52
C LEU A 559 -16.06 -5.99 10.58
N ALA A 560 -16.51 -6.50 9.43
CA ALA A 560 -17.23 -7.77 9.37
C ALA A 560 -16.34 -8.98 9.72
N MET A 561 -15.03 -8.93 9.42
CA MET A 561 -14.09 -9.94 9.92
C MET A 561 -13.98 -9.87 11.46
N MET A 562 -13.90 -8.68 12.06
CA MET A 562 -13.88 -8.54 13.52
C MET A 562 -15.17 -9.05 14.17
N ASP A 563 -16.34 -8.77 13.56
CA ASP A 563 -17.63 -9.30 14.00
C ASP A 563 -17.66 -10.83 13.94
N LEU A 564 -17.23 -11.41 12.80
CA LEU A 564 -17.21 -12.85 12.59
C LEU A 564 -16.24 -13.55 13.57
N GLU A 565 -15.08 -12.96 13.85
CA GLU A 565 -14.11 -13.50 14.82
C GLU A 565 -14.70 -13.55 16.23
N LEU A 566 -15.34 -12.48 16.69
CA LEU A 566 -16.03 -12.43 17.97
C LEU A 566 -17.16 -13.46 18.03
N LEU A 567 -18.04 -13.48 17.02
CA LEU A 567 -19.17 -14.40 16.98
C LEU A 567 -18.71 -15.86 16.92
N SER A 568 -17.56 -16.14 16.29
CA SER A 568 -16.96 -17.48 16.28
C SER A 568 -16.35 -17.86 17.63
N VAL A 569 -15.83 -16.92 18.41
CA VAL A 569 -15.43 -17.16 19.80
C VAL A 569 -16.66 -17.47 20.66
N LEU A 570 -17.72 -16.65 20.55
CA LEU A 570 -18.98 -16.86 21.26
C LEU A 570 -19.63 -18.22 20.93
N ALA A 571 -19.54 -18.65 19.67
CA ALA A 571 -20.14 -19.88 19.19
C ALA A 571 -19.25 -21.12 19.35
N ALA A 572 -18.06 -21.01 19.95
CA ALA A 572 -17.04 -22.08 19.94
C ALA A 572 -17.52 -23.43 20.51
N ASP A 573 -18.45 -23.42 21.48
CA ASP A 573 -19.03 -24.64 22.06
C ASP A 573 -20.09 -25.31 21.16
N LYS A 574 -20.56 -24.60 20.13
CA LYS A 574 -21.64 -25.03 19.23
C LYS A 574 -21.14 -25.26 17.81
N LEU A 575 -20.17 -24.47 17.36
CA LEU A 575 -19.63 -24.46 16.01
C LEU A 575 -18.10 -24.37 16.06
N ALA A 576 -17.44 -25.01 15.10
CA ALA A 576 -16.01 -24.90 14.96
C ALA A 576 -15.60 -23.48 14.53
N TYR A 577 -14.49 -22.99 15.10
CA TYR A 577 -13.85 -21.74 14.69
C TYR A 577 -13.34 -21.88 13.24
N PRO A 578 -13.81 -21.07 12.27
CA PRO A 578 -13.57 -21.29 10.84
C PRO A 578 -12.20 -20.74 10.38
N GLN A 579 -11.12 -21.13 11.06
CA GLN A 579 -9.77 -20.58 10.87
C GLN A 579 -9.31 -20.60 9.40
N GLN A 580 -9.44 -21.73 8.72
CA GLN A 580 -8.97 -21.86 7.33
C GLN A 580 -9.72 -20.96 6.36
N GLU A 581 -11.01 -20.72 6.61
CA GLU A 581 -11.81 -19.83 5.77
C GLU A 581 -11.48 -18.37 6.09
N MET A 582 -11.34 -18.01 7.37
CA MET A 582 -10.88 -16.68 7.80
C MET A 582 -9.49 -16.34 7.22
N ASP A 583 -8.56 -17.30 7.20
CA ASP A 583 -7.24 -17.11 6.61
C ASP A 583 -7.29 -16.78 5.11
N LYS A 584 -8.23 -17.37 4.37
CA LYS A 584 -8.44 -17.06 2.95
C LYS A 584 -9.01 -15.65 2.79
N LEU A 585 -10.01 -15.30 3.59
CA LEU A 585 -10.64 -13.97 3.56
C LEU A 585 -9.64 -12.86 3.91
N TRP A 586 -8.87 -13.04 5.00
CA TRP A 586 -7.82 -12.11 5.37
C TRP A 586 -6.78 -11.94 4.26
N ARG A 587 -6.31 -13.01 3.61
CA ARG A 587 -5.34 -12.87 2.51
C ARG A 587 -5.87 -12.02 1.35
N VAL A 588 -7.15 -12.17 0.97
CA VAL A 588 -7.78 -11.34 -0.06
C VAL A 588 -7.83 -9.87 0.38
N ILE A 589 -8.29 -9.62 1.62
CA ILE A 589 -8.33 -8.26 2.19
C ILE A 589 -6.93 -7.63 2.22
N LEU A 590 -5.92 -8.36 2.71
CA LEU A 590 -4.55 -7.86 2.86
C LEU A 590 -3.86 -7.58 1.52
N ILE A 591 -4.11 -8.39 0.48
CA ILE A 591 -3.60 -8.09 -0.88
C ILE A 591 -4.24 -6.80 -1.40
N ASN A 592 -5.55 -6.63 -1.21
CA ASN A 592 -6.28 -5.45 -1.68
C ASN A 592 -6.01 -4.18 -0.85
N GLN A 593 -5.19 -4.29 0.19
CA GLN A 593 -4.63 -3.17 0.97
C GLN A 593 -3.27 -2.69 0.45
N PHE A 594 -2.75 -3.28 -0.63
CA PHE A 594 -1.55 -2.79 -1.29
C PHE A 594 -1.66 -1.30 -1.65
N HIS A 595 -0.55 -0.57 -1.55
CA HIS A 595 -0.53 0.89 -1.62
C HIS A 595 -0.92 1.50 -2.97
N ASP A 596 -1.07 0.70 -4.04
CA ASP A 596 -1.70 1.16 -5.29
C ASP A 596 -3.13 0.65 -5.54
N ILE A 597 -3.55 -0.39 -4.81
CA ILE A 597 -4.90 -0.95 -4.94
C ILE A 597 -5.88 -0.19 -4.05
N LEU A 598 -5.64 -0.16 -2.74
CA LEU A 598 -6.55 0.50 -1.80
C LEU A 598 -6.65 2.01 -2.03
N PRO A 599 -5.54 2.72 -2.31
CA PRO A 599 -5.58 4.16 -2.48
C PRO A 599 -6.18 4.60 -3.82
N GLY A 600 -6.46 3.68 -4.75
CA GLY A 600 -7.25 4.00 -5.95
C GLY A 600 -6.41 4.46 -7.14
N SER A 601 -5.19 3.94 -7.26
CA SER A 601 -4.16 4.35 -8.22
C SER A 601 -3.77 3.32 -9.31
N ALA A 602 -4.44 2.16 -9.39
CA ALA A 602 -4.25 1.18 -10.47
C ALA A 602 -5.19 1.33 -11.68
N ILE A 603 -4.96 0.54 -12.75
CA ILE A 603 -5.80 0.49 -13.96
C ILE A 603 -7.23 -0.05 -13.68
N HIS A 604 -8.14 0.16 -14.63
CA HIS A 604 -9.55 -0.25 -14.52
C HIS A 604 -9.72 -1.73 -14.19
N GLU A 605 -8.95 -2.60 -14.83
CA GLU A 605 -9.00 -4.06 -14.70
C GLU A 605 -8.74 -4.53 -13.27
N VAL A 606 -7.89 -3.83 -12.52
CA VAL A 606 -7.64 -4.12 -11.10
C VAL A 606 -8.91 -3.90 -10.28
N TYR A 607 -9.69 -2.87 -10.59
CA TYR A 607 -10.93 -2.58 -9.86
C TYR A 607 -12.11 -3.48 -10.23
N GLU A 608 -12.09 -4.04 -11.43
CA GLU A 608 -13.03 -5.10 -11.81
C GLU A 608 -12.74 -6.38 -11.02
N VAL A 609 -11.46 -6.76 -10.87
CA VAL A 609 -11.07 -7.92 -10.05
C VAL A 609 -11.42 -7.70 -8.58
N THR A 610 -11.02 -6.57 -7.99
CA THR A 610 -11.33 -6.31 -6.57
C THR A 610 -12.82 -6.20 -6.30
N ARG A 611 -13.64 -5.76 -7.28
CA ARG A 611 -15.11 -5.81 -7.17
C ARG A 611 -15.62 -7.22 -6.92
N GLU A 612 -15.16 -8.18 -7.71
CA GLU A 612 -15.57 -9.57 -7.60
C GLU A 612 -15.05 -10.21 -6.31
N GLU A 613 -13.79 -9.93 -5.96
CA GLU A 613 -13.17 -10.43 -4.73
C GLU A 613 -13.89 -9.91 -3.48
N TYR A 614 -14.14 -8.61 -3.37
CA TYR A 614 -14.85 -8.04 -2.24
C TYR A 614 -16.31 -8.50 -2.18
N ALA A 615 -16.98 -8.70 -3.32
CA ALA A 615 -18.33 -9.28 -3.34
C ALA A 615 -18.32 -10.71 -2.78
N ALA A 616 -17.36 -11.54 -3.18
CA ALA A 616 -17.21 -12.90 -2.68
C ALA A 616 -16.84 -12.93 -1.18
N VAL A 617 -15.98 -12.01 -0.73
CA VAL A 617 -15.65 -11.83 0.69
C VAL A 617 -16.90 -11.46 1.49
N ALA A 618 -17.70 -10.50 1.02
CA ALA A 618 -18.92 -10.07 1.68
C ALA A 618 -19.97 -11.20 1.77
N GLU A 619 -20.18 -11.95 0.68
CA GLU A 619 -21.10 -13.10 0.66
C GLU A 619 -20.67 -14.16 1.68
N LYS A 620 -19.38 -14.51 1.69
CA LYS A 620 -18.85 -15.53 2.60
C LYS A 620 -18.92 -15.08 4.06
N LEU A 621 -18.60 -13.81 4.33
CA LEU A 621 -18.70 -13.20 5.66
C LEU A 621 -20.14 -13.22 6.17
N ALA A 622 -21.11 -12.84 5.33
CA ALA A 622 -22.53 -12.88 5.67
C ALA A 622 -22.97 -14.31 6.00
N ALA A 623 -22.67 -15.29 5.14
CA ALA A 623 -23.05 -16.68 5.37
C ALA A 623 -22.47 -17.26 6.67
N LEU A 624 -21.18 -17.01 6.93
CA LEU A 624 -20.54 -17.48 8.16
C LEU A 624 -21.12 -16.76 9.39
N THR A 625 -21.37 -15.46 9.30
CA THR A 625 -21.96 -14.65 10.37
C THR A 625 -23.36 -15.13 10.72
N ASP A 626 -24.22 -15.32 9.72
CA ASP A 626 -25.59 -15.82 9.88
C ASP A 626 -25.61 -17.20 10.54
N GLU A 627 -24.70 -18.09 10.16
CA GLU A 627 -24.55 -19.41 10.79
C GLU A 627 -24.25 -19.28 12.31
N ARG A 628 -23.35 -18.36 12.69
CA ARG A 628 -22.99 -18.15 14.11
C ARG A 628 -24.14 -17.47 14.85
N LEU A 629 -24.76 -16.45 14.27
CA LEU A 629 -25.90 -15.77 14.85
C LEU A 629 -27.06 -16.75 15.11
N ALA A 630 -27.38 -17.61 14.14
CA ALA A 630 -28.40 -18.65 14.28
C ALA A 630 -28.05 -19.64 15.40
N ALA A 631 -26.79 -20.09 15.50
CA ALA A 631 -26.36 -20.98 16.57
C ALA A 631 -26.39 -20.31 17.96
N LEU A 632 -26.14 -19.01 18.02
CA LEU A 632 -26.10 -18.24 19.27
C LEU A 632 -27.48 -17.77 19.75
N THR A 633 -28.45 -17.66 18.84
CA THR A 633 -29.81 -17.22 19.12
C THR A 633 -30.59 -18.34 19.84
N PRO A 634 -31.13 -18.10 21.05
CA PRO A 634 -31.97 -19.08 21.74
C PRO A 634 -33.31 -19.33 21.00
N GLU A 635 -33.94 -20.47 21.24
CA GLU A 635 -35.31 -20.71 20.76
C GLU A 635 -36.30 -19.74 21.43
N GLY A 636 -37.30 -19.28 20.68
CA GLY A 636 -38.36 -18.38 21.17
C GLY A 636 -39.01 -17.59 20.04
N ASP A 637 -40.00 -16.77 20.38
CA ASP A 637 -40.72 -15.90 19.44
C ASP A 637 -40.35 -14.41 19.57
N GLY A 638 -39.36 -14.09 20.41
CA GLY A 638 -38.81 -12.77 20.63
C GLY A 638 -37.77 -12.34 19.57
N VAL A 639 -36.93 -11.39 19.96
CA VAL A 639 -35.80 -10.88 19.16
C VAL A 639 -34.54 -10.90 20.02
N THR A 640 -33.46 -11.44 19.48
CA THR A 640 -32.12 -11.38 20.08
C THR A 640 -31.27 -10.37 19.33
N VAL A 641 -30.69 -9.42 20.06
CA VAL A 641 -29.85 -8.35 19.50
C VAL A 641 -28.41 -8.55 19.99
N PHE A 642 -27.48 -8.59 19.05
CA PHE A 642 -26.05 -8.73 19.29
C PHE A 642 -25.37 -7.36 19.14
N ASN A 643 -24.55 -7.01 20.13
CA ASN A 643 -23.69 -5.84 20.12
C ASN A 643 -22.23 -6.30 20.09
N THR A 644 -21.61 -6.16 18.92
CA THR A 644 -20.24 -6.61 18.67
C THR A 644 -19.19 -5.56 19.01
N THR A 645 -19.56 -4.37 19.50
CA THR A 645 -18.59 -3.33 19.89
C THR A 645 -18.20 -3.45 21.36
N GLY A 646 -17.09 -2.78 21.73
CA GLY A 646 -16.55 -2.77 23.09
C GLY A 646 -17.32 -1.90 24.09
N PHE A 647 -18.38 -1.22 23.65
CA PHE A 647 -19.17 -0.29 24.47
C PHE A 647 -20.55 -0.85 24.79
N VAL A 648 -21.09 -0.50 25.96
CA VAL A 648 -22.53 -0.64 26.20
C VAL A 648 -23.25 0.32 25.27
N ARG A 649 -24.23 -0.20 24.52
CA ARG A 649 -24.86 0.54 23.42
C ARG A 649 -26.31 0.89 23.75
N GLY A 650 -26.65 2.15 23.51
CA GLY A 650 -28.02 2.62 23.32
C GLY A 650 -28.12 3.25 21.94
N ASP A 651 -28.71 2.54 20.97
CA ASP A 651 -28.81 3.01 19.58
C ASP A 651 -30.03 2.42 18.86
N VAL A 652 -30.31 2.93 17.68
CA VAL A 652 -31.34 2.42 16.78
C VAL A 652 -30.89 1.10 16.16
N VAL A 653 -31.77 0.11 16.21
CA VAL A 653 -31.56 -1.24 15.70
C VAL A 653 -32.59 -1.54 14.63
N THR A 654 -32.12 -2.04 13.48
CA THR A 654 -32.98 -2.56 12.42
C THR A 654 -33.43 -3.98 12.76
N LEU A 655 -34.73 -4.24 12.70
CA LEU A 655 -35.32 -5.53 13.02
C LEU A 655 -35.47 -6.41 11.78
N PRO A 656 -35.23 -7.73 11.89
CA PRO A 656 -35.37 -8.69 10.78
C PRO A 656 -36.83 -9.00 10.45
N ASP A 657 -37.75 -8.79 11.41
CA ASP A 657 -39.17 -9.14 11.32
C ASP A 657 -40.02 -7.91 11.65
N ALA A 658 -40.72 -7.39 10.63
CA ALA A 658 -41.62 -6.24 10.74
C ALA A 658 -42.99 -6.59 11.36
N THR A 659 -43.19 -7.74 12.00
CA THR A 659 -44.47 -8.07 12.66
C THR A 659 -44.59 -7.56 14.10
N ALA A 660 -43.47 -7.30 14.80
CA ALA A 660 -43.52 -6.81 16.18
C ALA A 660 -44.05 -5.37 16.25
N GLU A 661 -45.03 -5.08 17.12
CA GLU A 661 -45.55 -3.72 17.32
C GLU A 661 -44.76 -2.93 18.37
N ALA A 662 -44.22 -3.64 19.35
CA ALA A 662 -43.29 -3.14 20.35
C ALA A 662 -42.37 -4.29 20.81
N LEU A 663 -41.25 -3.94 21.43
CA LEU A 663 -40.39 -4.89 22.14
C LEU A 663 -40.40 -4.58 23.63
N ALA A 664 -40.30 -5.61 24.48
CA ALA A 664 -40.17 -5.46 25.92
C ALA A 664 -38.89 -6.15 26.40
N ASP A 665 -38.18 -5.47 27.30
CA ASP A 665 -37.06 -6.08 28.02
C ASP A 665 -37.53 -6.87 29.26
N GLU A 666 -36.58 -7.46 29.97
CA GLU A 666 -36.82 -8.27 31.17
C GLU A 666 -37.36 -7.46 32.36
N THR A 667 -37.17 -6.14 32.36
CA THR A 667 -37.69 -5.23 33.39
C THR A 667 -39.14 -4.82 33.14
N GLY A 668 -39.67 -5.13 31.95
CA GLY A 668 -40.98 -4.69 31.48
C GLY A 668 -40.94 -3.30 30.83
N CYS A 669 -39.76 -2.74 30.53
CA CYS A 669 -39.63 -1.53 29.74
C CYS A 669 -40.01 -1.83 28.30
N VAL A 670 -40.90 -1.02 27.72
CA VAL A 670 -41.46 -1.27 26.38
C VAL A 670 -40.95 -0.23 25.40
N TYR A 671 -40.34 -0.70 24.32
CA TYR A 671 -39.74 0.07 23.25
C TYR A 671 -40.68 0.10 22.04
N PRO A 672 -41.10 1.29 21.57
CA PRO A 672 -41.97 1.39 20.39
C PRO A 672 -41.21 0.97 19.12
N VAL A 673 -41.84 0.14 18.30
CA VAL A 673 -41.31 -0.22 16.98
C VAL A 673 -41.89 0.74 15.94
N GLN A 674 -41.01 1.37 15.16
CA GLN A 674 -41.40 2.17 13.99
C GLN A 674 -41.29 1.33 12.72
N LYS A 675 -42.34 1.30 11.92
CA LYS A 675 -42.31 0.71 10.57
C LYS A 675 -41.71 1.71 9.60
N THR A 676 -40.86 1.20 8.71
CA THR A 676 -40.21 1.96 7.64
C THR A 676 -40.54 1.31 6.29
N ALA A 677 -40.16 1.94 5.17
CA ALA A 677 -40.35 1.33 3.85
C ALA A 677 -39.59 0.00 3.70
N ASP A 678 -38.41 -0.08 4.32
CA ASP A 678 -37.48 -1.21 4.19
C ASP A 678 -37.54 -2.20 5.36
N GLY A 679 -38.44 -2.01 6.32
CA GLY A 679 -38.59 -2.92 7.46
C GLY A 679 -39.13 -2.25 8.72
N ALA A 680 -38.44 -2.45 9.84
CA ALA A 680 -38.81 -1.87 11.12
C ALA A 680 -37.56 -1.53 11.94
N ILE A 681 -37.67 -0.48 12.75
CA ILE A 681 -36.59 -0.01 13.63
C ILE A 681 -37.09 0.20 15.05
N VAL A 682 -36.17 0.12 16.00
CA VAL A 682 -36.43 0.34 17.43
C VAL A 682 -35.19 0.93 18.08
N TYR A 683 -35.36 1.87 19.01
CA TYR A 683 -34.26 2.32 19.88
C TYR A 683 -34.17 1.39 21.09
N LEU A 684 -33.04 0.75 21.29
CA LEU A 684 -32.81 -0.18 22.41
C LEU A 684 -31.68 0.33 23.28
N GLU A 685 -31.86 0.21 24.59
CA GLU A 685 -30.88 0.65 25.60
C GLU A 685 -30.16 -0.54 26.23
N ASN A 686 -28.99 -0.25 26.83
CA ASN A 686 -28.23 -1.19 27.65
C ASN A 686 -27.89 -2.50 26.93
N LEU A 687 -27.60 -2.44 25.62
CA LEU A 687 -27.08 -3.60 24.89
C LEU A 687 -25.65 -3.89 25.36
N PRO A 688 -25.37 -5.07 25.94
CA PRO A 688 -24.09 -5.36 26.56
C PRO A 688 -22.94 -5.35 25.55
N ALA A 689 -21.77 -4.82 25.93
CA ALA A 689 -20.57 -4.86 25.11
C ALA A 689 -20.17 -6.32 24.78
N LYS A 690 -19.67 -6.54 23.55
CA LYS A 690 -19.22 -7.86 23.05
C LYS A 690 -20.19 -8.99 23.42
N GLY A 691 -21.48 -8.78 23.19
CA GLY A 691 -22.53 -9.57 23.82
C GLY A 691 -23.86 -9.59 23.07
N ARG A 692 -24.89 -10.12 23.73
CA ARG A 692 -26.27 -10.16 23.23
C ARG A 692 -27.28 -9.81 24.32
N LYS A 693 -28.47 -9.34 23.92
CA LYS A 693 -29.64 -9.19 24.78
C LYS A 693 -30.91 -9.65 24.06
N GLY A 694 -31.75 -10.41 24.76
CA GLY A 694 -33.04 -10.87 24.26
C GLY A 694 -34.18 -9.94 24.68
N PHE A 695 -35.17 -9.81 23.79
CA PHE A 695 -36.37 -8.98 23.97
C PHE A 695 -37.62 -9.78 23.60
N ALA A 696 -38.71 -9.61 24.34
CA ALA A 696 -40.00 -10.21 24.02
C ALA A 696 -40.80 -9.29 23.08
N LYS A 697 -41.63 -9.87 22.20
CA LYS A 697 -42.62 -9.08 21.46
C LYS A 697 -43.70 -8.58 22.43
N ALA A 698 -44.10 -7.33 22.29
CA ALA A 698 -45.14 -6.69 23.10
C ALA A 698 -46.21 -6.03 22.22
N ALA A 699 -47.36 -5.75 22.81
CA ALA A 699 -48.43 -5.00 22.16
C ALA A 699 -48.01 -3.54 21.92
N ALA A 700 -48.55 -2.91 20.86
CA ALA A 700 -48.28 -1.51 20.56
C ALA A 700 -48.45 -0.60 21.78
N VAL A 701 -47.48 0.28 21.99
CA VAL A 701 -47.61 1.42 22.89
C VAL A 701 -47.90 2.65 22.05
N ALA A 702 -48.98 3.36 22.35
CA ALA A 702 -49.31 4.61 21.69
C ALA A 702 -48.31 5.69 22.13
N VAL A 703 -47.19 5.79 21.42
CA VAL A 703 -46.18 6.85 21.58
C VAL A 703 -46.34 7.81 20.41
N GLY A 704 -46.65 9.07 20.71
CA GLY A 704 -46.67 10.12 19.70
C GLY A 704 -45.27 10.38 19.14
N THR A 705 -45.18 10.92 17.93
CA THR A 705 -43.90 11.38 17.41
C THR A 705 -43.37 12.56 18.25
N PRO A 706 -42.09 12.55 18.66
CA PRO A 706 -41.47 13.70 19.30
C PRO A 706 -41.07 14.79 18.30
N PHE A 707 -41.31 14.56 17.01
CA PHE A 707 -40.95 15.46 15.93
C PHE A 707 -42.13 16.34 15.53
N THR A 708 -41.89 17.64 15.38
CA THR A 708 -42.90 18.58 14.85
C THR A 708 -42.39 19.23 13.58
N LEU A 709 -43.19 19.16 12.51
CA LEU A 709 -42.92 19.80 11.24
C LEU A 709 -43.70 21.11 11.13
N SER A 710 -43.06 22.16 10.62
CA SER A 710 -43.76 23.40 10.25
C SER A 710 -44.75 23.16 9.11
N ALA A 711 -45.70 24.08 8.95
CA ALA A 711 -46.73 23.99 7.91
C ALA A 711 -46.18 24.00 6.47
N ASP A 712 -45.01 24.62 6.26
CA ASP A 712 -44.29 24.62 4.99
C ASP A 712 -43.34 23.41 4.82
N GLY A 713 -43.15 22.61 5.86
CA GLY A 713 -42.27 21.43 5.85
C GLY A 713 -40.77 21.73 5.90
N HIS A 714 -40.35 23.00 6.01
CA HIS A 714 -38.95 23.41 5.99
C HIS A 714 -38.32 23.58 7.38
N THR A 715 -39.09 23.44 8.46
CA THR A 715 -38.57 23.45 9.83
C THR A 715 -38.95 22.17 10.55
N LEU A 716 -37.96 21.49 11.11
CA LEU A 716 -38.11 20.31 11.95
C LEU A 716 -37.72 20.65 13.39
N GLU A 717 -38.65 20.43 14.32
CA GLU A 717 -38.37 20.36 15.75
C GLU A 717 -38.08 18.91 16.14
N THR A 718 -36.90 18.66 16.71
CA THR A 718 -36.52 17.37 17.32
C THR A 718 -36.36 17.54 18.84
N PRO A 719 -36.15 16.46 19.61
CA PRO A 719 -35.80 16.58 21.03
C PRO A 719 -34.55 17.44 21.29
N PHE A 720 -33.58 17.42 20.37
CA PHE A 720 -32.27 18.06 20.56
C PHE A 720 -32.12 19.37 19.78
N TYR A 721 -32.81 19.52 18.64
CA TYR A 721 -32.54 20.57 17.67
C TYR A 721 -33.81 21.23 17.14
N THR A 722 -33.67 22.48 16.73
CA THR A 722 -34.56 23.13 15.77
C THR A 722 -33.79 23.29 14.46
N VAL A 723 -34.22 22.60 13.41
CA VAL A 723 -33.51 22.52 12.13
C VAL A 723 -34.32 23.22 11.06
N ARG A 724 -33.71 24.16 10.34
CA ARG A 724 -34.35 24.87 9.22
C ARG A 724 -33.62 24.57 7.92
N PHE A 725 -34.37 24.16 6.91
CA PHE A 725 -33.90 23.90 5.56
C PHE A 725 -34.20 25.07 4.64
N ASP A 726 -33.28 25.39 3.73
CA ASP A 726 -33.53 26.36 2.64
C ASP A 726 -34.24 25.72 1.43
N GLU A 727 -34.48 26.49 0.37
CA GLU A 727 -35.05 26.01 -0.88
C GLU A 727 -34.17 24.97 -1.63
N HIS A 728 -32.89 24.88 -1.27
CA HIS A 728 -31.93 23.93 -1.83
C HIS A 728 -31.82 22.65 -0.98
N GLY A 729 -32.61 22.57 0.10
CA GLY A 729 -32.61 21.47 1.06
C GLY A 729 -31.35 21.38 1.91
N GLN A 730 -30.54 22.44 1.96
CA GLN A 730 -29.37 22.53 2.83
C GLN A 730 -29.82 22.95 4.23
N ILE A 731 -29.02 22.67 5.26
CA ILE A 731 -29.36 23.02 6.64
C ILE A 731 -28.98 24.49 6.88
N ALA A 732 -29.91 25.40 6.61
CA ALA A 732 -29.71 26.84 6.72
C ALA A 732 -29.52 27.33 8.16
N ALA A 733 -30.08 26.63 9.14
CA ALA A 733 -29.84 26.86 10.57
C ALA A 733 -30.10 25.58 11.37
N MET A 734 -29.39 25.40 12.47
CA MET A 734 -29.55 24.26 13.36
C MET A 734 -29.24 24.71 14.79
N PHE A 735 -30.29 24.96 15.55
CA PHE A 735 -30.18 25.41 16.93
C PHE A 735 -30.16 24.21 17.88
N ASP A 736 -29.07 24.05 18.64
CA ASP A 736 -28.96 23.08 19.72
C ASP A 736 -29.70 23.59 20.96
N LYS A 737 -30.75 22.86 21.36
CA LYS A 737 -31.66 23.26 22.45
C LYS A 737 -31.01 23.17 23.82
N ASP A 738 -30.10 22.22 24.01
CA ASP A 738 -29.44 21.99 25.29
C ASP A 738 -28.28 22.97 25.49
N ALA A 739 -27.46 23.18 24.45
CA ALA A 739 -26.39 24.18 24.47
C ALA A 739 -26.90 25.61 24.28
N ARG A 740 -28.12 25.78 23.76
CA ARG A 740 -28.80 27.06 23.49
C ARG A 740 -28.01 27.95 22.53
N ARG A 741 -27.53 27.39 21.43
CA ARG A 741 -26.74 28.08 20.40
C ARG A 741 -26.98 27.49 19.01
N GLU A 742 -26.58 28.24 17.99
CA GLU A 742 -26.48 27.70 16.63
C GLU A 742 -25.27 26.77 16.51
N VAL A 743 -25.44 25.71 15.73
CA VAL A 743 -24.37 24.75 15.38
C VAL A 743 -23.51 25.27 14.23
N PHE A 744 -24.11 26.02 13.31
CA PHE A 744 -23.45 26.52 12.09
C PHE A 744 -23.30 28.04 12.11
N LYS A 745 -22.27 28.53 11.40
CA LYS A 745 -22.02 29.95 11.24
C LYS A 745 -23.16 30.66 10.51
N GLU A 746 -23.44 31.89 10.89
CA GLU A 746 -24.47 32.71 10.26
C GLU A 746 -24.26 32.82 8.74
N GLY A 747 -25.31 32.53 7.98
CA GLY A 747 -25.30 32.61 6.51
C GLY A 747 -24.53 31.50 5.80
N GLN A 748 -24.02 30.50 6.52
CA GLN A 748 -23.31 29.36 5.94
C GLN A 748 -24.06 28.06 6.26
N PRO A 749 -24.75 27.46 5.28
CA PRO A 749 -25.55 26.26 5.54
C PRO A 749 -24.69 25.01 5.75
N GLY A 750 -25.16 24.12 6.61
CA GLY A 750 -24.60 22.78 6.80
C GLY A 750 -25.12 21.77 5.76
N ASN A 751 -24.39 20.67 5.60
CA ASN A 751 -24.62 19.69 4.53
C ASN A 751 -24.63 20.35 3.13
N ALA A 752 -23.76 21.35 2.93
CA ALA A 752 -23.61 22.01 1.63
C ALA A 752 -22.77 21.11 0.73
N LEU A 753 -23.40 20.50 -0.27
CA LEU A 753 -22.75 19.68 -1.28
C LEU A 753 -22.15 20.56 -2.38
N ARG A 754 -20.85 20.39 -2.65
CA ARG A 754 -20.11 21.12 -3.68
C ARG A 754 -19.32 20.18 -4.56
N VAL A 755 -19.31 20.49 -5.85
CA VAL A 755 -18.44 19.84 -6.83
C VAL A 755 -17.36 20.81 -7.25
N PHE A 756 -16.10 20.40 -7.17
CA PHE A 756 -14.94 21.18 -7.60
C PHE A 756 -14.41 20.65 -8.93
N GLU A 757 -13.82 21.54 -9.74
CA GLU A 757 -12.97 21.08 -10.83
C GLU A 757 -11.68 20.50 -10.25
N ASP A 758 -11.37 19.25 -10.61
CA ASP A 758 -10.21 18.54 -10.09
C ASP A 758 -9.36 18.04 -11.26
N LYS A 759 -8.32 18.81 -11.54
CA LYS A 759 -7.36 18.59 -12.63
C LYS A 759 -5.96 18.88 -12.08
N PRO A 760 -5.35 17.92 -11.38
CA PRO A 760 -4.02 18.11 -10.80
C PRO A 760 -2.96 18.25 -11.91
N ILE A 761 -1.78 18.76 -11.56
CA ILE A 761 -0.67 18.93 -12.52
C ILE A 761 -0.23 17.58 -13.08
N TYR A 762 -0.11 16.58 -12.21
CA TYR A 762 0.31 15.22 -12.53
C TYR A 762 -0.53 14.22 -11.73
N TYR A 763 -0.59 12.99 -12.21
CA TYR A 763 -1.16 11.83 -11.50
C TYR A 763 -2.63 12.03 -11.08
N ASP A 764 -3.53 12.02 -12.05
CA ASP A 764 -4.94 12.41 -11.87
C ASP A 764 -5.61 11.68 -10.68
N ASN A 765 -5.59 10.35 -10.64
CA ASN A 765 -6.19 9.62 -9.50
C ASN A 765 -5.41 9.76 -8.19
N TRP A 766 -4.12 10.07 -8.24
CA TRP A 766 -3.31 10.18 -7.03
C TRP A 766 -3.52 11.52 -6.36
N ASP A 767 -3.48 12.63 -7.07
CA ASP A 767 -3.31 13.93 -6.43
C ASP A 767 -4.56 14.81 -6.43
N ILE A 768 -4.61 15.71 -5.46
CA ILE A 768 -5.49 16.87 -5.46
C ILE A 768 -4.56 18.04 -5.18
N ASP A 769 -4.60 19.06 -6.03
CA ASP A 769 -3.83 20.27 -5.86
C ASP A 769 -4.67 21.38 -5.20
N ASN A 770 -4.08 22.19 -4.32
CA ASN A 770 -4.80 23.12 -3.44
C ASN A 770 -5.73 24.13 -4.15
N TRP A 771 -5.43 24.51 -5.40
CA TRP A 771 -6.27 25.46 -6.16
C TRP A 771 -7.63 24.90 -6.58
N TYR A 772 -7.90 23.60 -6.37
CA TYR A 772 -9.25 23.05 -6.56
C TYR A 772 -10.30 23.90 -5.84
N THR A 773 -9.94 24.48 -4.69
CA THR A 773 -10.79 25.35 -3.86
C THR A 773 -11.27 26.64 -4.56
N GLU A 774 -10.65 27.05 -5.67
CA GLU A 774 -10.98 28.30 -6.36
C GLU A 774 -12.18 28.19 -7.32
N LYS A 775 -12.50 26.97 -7.80
CA LYS A 775 -13.57 26.74 -8.79
C LYS A 775 -14.47 25.57 -8.37
N PHE A 776 -15.71 25.91 -8.04
CA PHE A 776 -16.72 24.95 -7.63
C PHE A 776 -18.13 25.35 -8.06
N TRP A 777 -19.04 24.40 -7.94
CA TRP A 777 -20.47 24.55 -8.17
C TRP A 777 -21.22 23.92 -6.99
N ASP A 778 -22.15 24.67 -6.40
CA ASP A 778 -23.04 24.13 -5.36
C ASP A 778 -24.11 23.23 -5.99
N VAL A 779 -24.36 22.08 -5.37
CA VAL A 779 -25.42 21.15 -5.79
C VAL A 779 -26.75 21.63 -5.20
N THR A 780 -27.51 22.40 -5.99
CA THR A 780 -28.70 23.14 -5.52
C THR A 780 -29.99 22.82 -6.28
N ASP A 781 -29.93 22.02 -7.35
CA ASP A 781 -31.09 21.66 -8.16
C ASP A 781 -31.90 20.51 -7.54
N VAL A 782 -32.77 20.85 -6.59
CA VAL A 782 -33.64 19.93 -5.87
C VAL A 782 -34.75 19.37 -6.77
N LYS A 783 -34.85 18.05 -6.85
CA LYS A 783 -35.89 17.31 -7.57
C LYS A 783 -36.96 16.75 -6.64
N ALA A 784 -36.56 16.34 -5.44
CA ALA A 784 -37.47 15.88 -4.40
C ALA A 784 -37.05 16.44 -3.05
N PHE A 785 -38.03 16.82 -2.23
CA PHE A 785 -37.88 17.20 -0.84
C PHE A 785 -39.11 16.66 -0.11
N THR A 786 -38.98 15.52 0.57
CA THR A 786 -40.14 14.78 1.08
C THR A 786 -39.83 14.14 2.43
N TRP A 787 -40.67 14.43 3.42
CA TRP A 787 -40.64 13.71 4.69
C TRP A 787 -41.25 12.33 4.49
N THR A 788 -40.40 11.29 4.44
CA THR A 788 -40.80 9.90 4.21
C THR A 788 -41.16 9.17 5.50
N GLU A 789 -40.61 9.63 6.62
CA GLU A 789 -40.91 9.08 7.94
C GLU A 789 -41.09 10.19 8.98
N ASN A 790 -42.06 9.99 9.87
CA ASN A 790 -42.26 10.80 11.06
C ASN A 790 -42.91 9.92 12.14
N GLY A 791 -42.09 9.14 12.83
CA GLY A 791 -42.53 8.18 13.83
C GLY A 791 -41.88 8.37 15.21
N PRO A 792 -42.14 7.45 16.16
CA PRO A 792 -41.64 7.57 17.53
C PRO A 792 -40.13 7.36 17.69
N VAL A 793 -39.45 6.77 16.70
CA VAL A 793 -38.01 6.47 16.74
C VAL A 793 -37.20 7.47 15.93
N ARG A 794 -37.65 7.78 14.70
CA ARG A 794 -36.98 8.75 13.82
C ARG A 794 -37.95 9.51 12.91
N ALA A 795 -37.50 10.67 12.46
CA ALA A 795 -38.02 11.34 11.27
C ALA A 795 -36.98 11.25 10.15
N THR A 796 -37.44 11.07 8.91
CA THR A 796 -36.58 10.98 7.72
C THR A 796 -37.01 12.00 6.69
N LEU A 797 -36.07 12.82 6.25
CA LEU A 797 -36.20 13.71 5.10
C LEU A 797 -35.44 13.11 3.92
N HIS A 798 -36.17 12.79 2.87
CA HIS A 798 -35.62 12.37 1.59
C HIS A 798 -35.41 13.59 0.69
N ILE A 799 -34.20 13.74 0.15
CA ILE A 799 -33.86 14.80 -0.80
C ILE A 799 -33.17 14.19 -2.01
N GLU A 800 -33.67 14.52 -3.21
CA GLU A 800 -32.98 14.23 -4.47
C GLU A 800 -32.51 15.53 -5.10
N ARG A 801 -31.27 15.55 -5.59
CA ARG A 801 -30.68 16.66 -6.33
C ARG A 801 -30.04 16.13 -7.60
N SER A 802 -30.13 16.90 -8.68
CA SER A 802 -29.33 16.65 -9.88
C SER A 802 -28.13 17.58 -9.94
N PHE A 803 -27.03 17.09 -10.50
CA PHE A 803 -25.88 17.89 -10.84
C PHE A 803 -25.35 17.40 -12.19
N SER A 804 -25.36 18.25 -13.22
CA SER A 804 -24.85 17.88 -14.55
C SER A 804 -25.51 16.57 -15.05
N HIS A 805 -24.75 15.47 -15.15
CA HIS A 805 -25.22 14.15 -15.58
C HIS A 805 -25.48 13.19 -14.41
N SER A 806 -25.27 13.65 -13.17
CA SER A 806 -25.30 12.84 -11.96
C SER A 806 -26.52 13.16 -11.08
N THR A 807 -26.91 12.19 -10.26
CA THR A 807 -28.00 12.33 -9.28
C THR A 807 -27.50 11.98 -7.89
N ILE A 808 -27.84 12.81 -6.91
CA ILE A 808 -27.51 12.61 -5.50
C ILE A 808 -28.83 12.52 -4.73
N SER A 809 -29.07 11.38 -4.09
CA SER A 809 -30.20 11.14 -3.20
C SER A 809 -29.71 10.97 -1.77
N GLN A 810 -30.38 11.63 -0.81
CA GLN A 810 -30.04 11.58 0.60
C GLN A 810 -31.29 11.32 1.45
N ASP A 811 -31.22 10.28 2.28
CA ASP A 811 -32.12 10.12 3.42
C ASP A 811 -31.44 10.67 4.68
N ILE A 812 -31.98 11.76 5.21
CA ILE A 812 -31.48 12.43 6.41
C ILE A 812 -32.30 11.97 7.61
N HIS A 813 -31.69 11.22 8.51
CA HIS A 813 -32.35 10.67 9.69
C HIS A 813 -32.10 11.53 10.93
N PHE A 814 -33.20 11.94 11.58
CA PHE A 814 -33.21 12.57 12.89
C PHE A 814 -33.82 11.61 13.90
N TYR A 815 -33.11 11.32 14.98
CA TYR A 815 -33.55 10.32 15.97
C TYR A 815 -34.15 10.96 17.22
N ALA A 816 -35.06 10.22 17.85
CA ALA A 816 -35.74 10.66 19.07
C ALA A 816 -34.81 10.62 20.29
N ASN A 817 -33.90 9.64 20.33
CA ASN A 817 -33.05 9.35 21.49
C ASN A 817 -31.54 9.42 21.17
N VAL A 818 -31.16 9.84 19.96
CA VAL A 818 -29.77 9.95 19.53
C VAL A 818 -29.53 11.35 18.95
N ARG A 819 -28.47 12.02 19.41
CA ARG A 819 -28.08 13.38 18.96
C ARG A 819 -27.50 13.41 17.55
N ARG A 820 -26.96 12.29 17.10
CA ARG A 820 -26.36 12.11 15.78
C ARG A 820 -27.42 12.28 14.69
N VAL A 821 -27.09 12.96 13.60
CA VAL A 821 -27.91 13.08 12.39
C VAL A 821 -27.20 12.32 11.27
N ASP A 822 -27.85 11.29 10.73
CA ASP A 822 -27.25 10.43 9.70
C ASP A 822 -27.70 10.87 8.29
N PHE A 823 -26.76 10.90 7.35
CA PHE A 823 -26.98 11.21 5.93
C PHE A 823 -26.69 9.96 5.10
N VAL A 824 -27.70 9.13 4.88
CA VAL A 824 -27.59 7.96 4.01
C VAL A 824 -27.66 8.44 2.57
N THR A 825 -26.52 8.35 1.87
CA THR A 825 -26.33 9.01 0.57
C THR A 825 -26.14 7.97 -0.52
N HIS A 826 -26.97 8.08 -1.56
CA HIS A 826 -26.87 7.34 -2.81
C HIS A 826 -26.48 8.31 -3.93
N VAL A 827 -25.44 8.01 -4.68
CA VAL A 827 -24.99 8.86 -5.79
C VAL A 827 -24.85 8.01 -7.05
N ASP A 828 -25.60 8.37 -8.09
CA ASP A 828 -25.36 7.91 -9.45
C ASP A 828 -24.40 8.91 -10.12
N TRP A 829 -23.10 8.60 -10.09
CA TRP A 829 -22.05 9.54 -10.49
C TRP A 829 -21.57 9.27 -11.92
N HIS A 830 -21.65 10.29 -12.76
CA HIS A 830 -21.25 10.24 -14.18
C HIS A 830 -20.23 11.33 -14.56
N GLU A 831 -19.78 12.15 -13.60
CA GLU A 831 -18.82 13.22 -13.88
C GLU A 831 -17.38 12.69 -13.93
N HIS A 832 -16.50 13.39 -14.65
CA HIS A 832 -15.06 13.15 -14.69
C HIS A 832 -14.30 14.41 -14.24
N GLN A 833 -13.06 14.23 -13.78
CA GLN A 833 -12.15 15.27 -13.29
C GLN A 833 -12.85 16.24 -12.34
N SER A 834 -13.61 15.65 -11.41
CA SER A 834 -14.49 16.34 -10.48
C SER A 834 -14.33 15.76 -9.07
N LEU A 835 -14.46 16.64 -8.08
CA LEU A 835 -14.35 16.28 -6.66
C LEU A 835 -15.62 16.70 -5.92
N LEU A 836 -16.40 15.73 -5.43
CA LEU A 836 -17.61 15.99 -4.64
C LEU A 836 -17.27 16.05 -3.14
N LYS A 837 -17.68 17.13 -2.45
CA LYS A 837 -17.50 17.27 -0.98
C LYS A 837 -18.78 17.74 -0.29
N ALA A 838 -18.93 17.38 0.98
CA ALA A 838 -19.95 17.91 1.89
C ALA A 838 -19.31 18.84 2.94
N PHE A 839 -19.89 20.02 3.16
CA PHE A 839 -19.39 21.00 4.12
C PHE A 839 -20.30 21.24 5.32
N PHE A 840 -19.66 21.40 6.48
CA PHE A 840 -20.26 21.70 7.77
C PHE A 840 -19.51 22.89 8.41
N PRO A 841 -19.99 24.12 8.20
CA PRO A 841 -19.36 25.33 8.71
C PRO A 841 -19.69 25.52 10.19
N ALA A 842 -19.07 24.73 11.08
CA ALA A 842 -19.34 24.77 12.51
C ALA A 842 -19.05 26.15 13.11
N ASP A 843 -19.95 26.65 13.94
CA ASP A 843 -19.76 27.89 14.71
C ASP A 843 -18.90 27.62 15.94
N VAL A 844 -17.66 27.22 15.70
CA VAL A 844 -16.67 26.85 16.72
C VAL A 844 -15.36 27.60 16.43
N HIS A 845 -14.78 28.21 17.46
CA HIS A 845 -13.52 28.93 17.35
C HIS A 845 -12.34 28.10 17.88
N THR A 846 -11.58 27.51 16.97
CA THR A 846 -10.39 26.70 17.27
C THR A 846 -9.32 26.82 16.18
N ASP A 847 -8.05 26.71 16.56
CA ASP A 847 -6.91 26.62 15.63
C ASP A 847 -6.53 25.17 15.31
N GLU A 848 -7.21 24.19 15.92
CA GLU A 848 -6.95 22.75 15.76
C GLU A 848 -8.24 21.95 15.54
N ALA A 849 -8.12 20.88 14.74
CA ALA A 849 -9.13 19.85 14.56
C ALA A 849 -8.55 18.48 14.91
N THR A 850 -9.35 17.64 15.56
CA THR A 850 -8.95 16.29 15.99
C THR A 850 -9.41 15.27 14.95
N PHE A 851 -8.52 14.36 14.54
CA PHE A 851 -8.82 13.32 13.56
C PHE A 851 -8.51 11.94 14.12
N GLU A 852 -9.42 11.00 13.92
CA GLU A 852 -9.14 9.60 14.24
C GLU A 852 -8.04 9.06 13.31
N VAL A 853 -7.08 8.38 13.92
CA VAL A 853 -6.10 7.51 13.25
C VAL A 853 -6.19 6.11 13.87
N GLN A 854 -5.41 5.16 13.38
CA GLN A 854 -5.40 3.81 13.94
C GLN A 854 -5.10 3.84 15.45
N TYR A 855 -5.94 3.21 16.27
CA TYR A 855 -5.78 3.11 17.72
C TYR A 855 -5.62 4.46 18.47
N GLY A 856 -6.12 5.57 17.94
CA GLY A 856 -6.01 6.86 18.62
C GLY A 856 -6.45 8.05 17.77
N ASN A 857 -5.94 9.23 18.09
CA ASN A 857 -6.20 10.45 17.34
C ASN A 857 -5.00 11.42 17.44
N LEU A 858 -4.98 12.41 16.56
CA LEU A 858 -4.04 13.54 16.60
C LEU A 858 -4.72 14.83 16.12
N THR A 859 -4.11 15.98 16.42
CA THR A 859 -4.62 17.27 15.98
C THR A 859 -3.87 17.81 14.77
N ARG A 860 -4.60 18.54 13.90
CA ARG A 860 -4.05 19.28 12.76
C ARG A 860 -4.54 20.72 12.79
N LYS A 861 -3.71 21.64 12.30
CA LYS A 861 -4.05 23.07 12.27
C LYS A 861 -5.18 23.37 11.27
N THR A 862 -6.08 24.28 11.65
CA THR A 862 -7.23 24.72 10.84
C THR A 862 -6.96 26.01 10.06
N HIS A 863 -5.72 26.51 10.11
CA HIS A 863 -5.24 27.71 9.44
C HIS A 863 -4.06 27.37 8.52
N SER A 864 -3.58 28.32 7.71
CA SER A 864 -2.47 28.10 6.75
C SER A 864 -1.25 29.00 7.02
N ASN A 865 -0.77 29.05 8.27
CA ASN A 865 0.27 30.00 8.69
C ASN A 865 1.70 29.62 8.23
N THR A 866 2.02 28.33 8.21
CA THR A 866 3.32 27.82 7.78
C THR A 866 3.19 27.07 6.45
N SER A 867 4.32 26.81 5.78
CA SER A 867 4.33 25.98 4.56
C SER A 867 3.82 24.56 4.81
N TRP A 868 4.02 24.00 6.01
CA TRP A 868 3.47 22.71 6.42
C TRP A 868 1.94 22.77 6.56
N ASP A 869 1.42 23.86 7.12
CA ASP A 869 -0.03 24.05 7.27
C ASP A 869 -0.70 24.28 5.90
N VAL A 870 -0.06 25.03 5.00
CA VAL A 870 -0.52 25.22 3.62
C VAL A 870 -0.60 23.88 2.89
N ALA A 871 0.38 23.00 3.09
CA ALA A 871 0.44 21.69 2.44
C ALA A 871 -0.61 20.68 2.97
N ARG A 872 -1.19 20.90 4.17
CA ARG A 872 -2.13 19.99 4.85
C ARG A 872 -3.61 20.33 4.62
N PHE A 873 -3.96 20.79 3.43
CA PHE A 873 -5.34 21.16 3.10
C PHE A 873 -6.31 19.98 2.92
N GLU A 874 -5.77 18.77 2.71
CA GLU A 874 -6.52 17.51 2.66
C GLU A 874 -5.75 16.47 3.51
N SER A 875 -6.43 15.82 4.43
CA SER A 875 -5.84 14.93 5.43
C SER A 875 -6.69 13.69 5.66
N CYS A 876 -6.04 12.60 6.05
CA CYS A 876 -6.74 11.36 6.39
C CYS A 876 -7.40 11.48 7.78
N GLY A 877 -8.69 11.15 7.85
CA GLY A 877 -9.41 10.84 9.08
C GLY A 877 -10.11 9.51 8.90
N GLN A 878 -9.97 8.59 9.84
CA GLN A 878 -10.55 7.25 9.73
C GLN A 878 -12.09 7.32 9.76
N LYS A 879 -12.73 7.21 10.91
CA LYS A 879 -14.19 7.19 11.07
C LYS A 879 -14.74 8.55 11.47
N TRP A 880 -13.91 9.47 11.98
CA TRP A 880 -14.36 10.77 12.42
C TRP A 880 -13.30 11.88 12.40
N CYS A 881 -13.80 13.11 12.32
CA CYS A 881 -13.08 14.37 12.51
C CYS A 881 -13.91 15.27 13.42
N ASP A 882 -13.26 16.06 14.29
CA ASP A 882 -13.92 16.94 15.24
C ASP A 882 -13.28 18.33 15.29
N VAL A 883 -14.13 19.35 15.45
CA VAL A 883 -13.73 20.69 15.90
C VAL A 883 -14.45 21.02 17.20
N SER A 884 -13.69 21.38 18.22
CA SER A 884 -14.23 21.72 19.54
C SER A 884 -13.60 23.02 20.06
N GLU A 885 -14.41 23.82 20.75
CA GLU A 885 -13.99 24.89 21.65
C GLU A 885 -14.35 24.49 23.09
N GLY A 886 -14.11 25.37 24.07
CA GLY A 886 -14.15 25.01 25.49
C GLY A 886 -15.34 24.14 25.94
N HIS A 887 -16.59 24.51 25.59
CA HIS A 887 -17.80 23.82 26.05
C HIS A 887 -18.71 23.34 24.92
N TYR A 888 -18.21 23.26 23.69
CA TYR A 888 -19.01 22.85 22.55
C TYR A 888 -18.15 22.35 21.40
N GLY A 889 -18.63 21.34 20.67
CA GLY A 889 -17.97 20.85 19.49
C GLY A 889 -18.92 20.22 18.48
N VAL A 890 -18.36 19.93 17.32
CA VAL A 890 -19.05 19.28 16.21
C VAL A 890 -18.14 18.23 15.63
N SER A 891 -18.56 16.97 15.74
CA SER A 891 -17.92 15.85 15.06
C SER A 891 -18.64 15.51 13.76
N VAL A 892 -17.87 15.23 12.71
CA VAL A 892 -18.36 14.61 11.48
C VAL A 892 -17.84 13.17 11.46
N LEU A 893 -18.76 12.22 11.45
CA LEU A 893 -18.48 10.78 11.41
C LEU A 893 -18.73 10.26 9.98
N ASN A 894 -18.10 9.15 9.61
CA ASN A 894 -18.29 8.53 8.31
C ASN A 894 -18.12 7.01 8.37
N ASP A 895 -18.69 6.32 7.39
CA ASP A 895 -18.66 4.87 7.30
C ASP A 895 -17.70 4.30 6.23
N CYS A 896 -17.06 5.17 5.42
CA CYS A 896 -16.11 4.78 4.37
C CYS A 896 -15.32 5.92 3.71
N LYS A 897 -15.34 7.15 4.24
CA LYS A 897 -14.69 8.33 3.63
C LYS A 897 -13.46 8.73 4.45
N TYR A 898 -12.32 8.91 3.78
CA TYR A 898 -11.05 9.14 4.48
C TYR A 898 -10.50 10.56 4.26
N GLY A 899 -10.81 11.19 3.13
CA GLY A 899 -10.38 12.55 2.82
C GLY A 899 -11.19 13.61 3.58
N HIS A 900 -10.49 14.43 4.37
CA HIS A 900 -11.07 15.53 5.14
C HIS A 900 -10.27 16.82 4.93
N SER A 901 -10.95 17.95 4.93
CA SER A 901 -10.34 19.28 4.95
C SER A 901 -10.98 20.10 6.07
N VAL A 902 -10.19 20.77 6.90
CA VAL A 902 -10.73 21.68 7.93
C VAL A 902 -10.08 23.03 7.80
N LYS A 903 -10.89 24.07 7.61
CA LYS A 903 -10.41 25.46 7.52
C LYS A 903 -11.34 26.39 8.26
N ASP A 904 -10.78 27.18 9.19
CA ASP A 904 -11.52 28.13 10.00
C ASP A 904 -12.77 27.51 10.67
N GLY A 905 -12.68 26.29 11.20
CA GLY A 905 -13.83 25.58 11.81
C GLY A 905 -14.85 24.99 10.83
N CYS A 906 -14.68 25.18 9.52
CA CYS A 906 -15.49 24.49 8.51
C CYS A 906 -14.89 23.12 8.19
N ILE A 907 -15.65 22.06 8.51
CA ILE A 907 -15.29 20.67 8.19
C ILE A 907 -15.82 20.35 6.79
N GLY A 908 -14.94 19.95 5.89
CA GLY A 908 -15.25 19.40 4.58
C GLY A 908 -14.91 17.91 4.52
N LEU A 909 -15.89 17.08 4.17
CA LEU A 909 -15.71 15.65 3.93
C LEU A 909 -15.66 15.40 2.41
N THR A 910 -14.59 14.78 1.93
CA THR A 910 -14.44 14.43 0.52
C THR A 910 -15.15 13.11 0.22
N LEU A 911 -16.11 13.14 -0.71
CA LEU A 911 -17.05 12.05 -0.95
C LEU A 911 -16.65 11.16 -2.14
N ILE A 912 -16.34 11.79 -3.28
CA ILE A 912 -16.04 11.14 -4.57
C ILE A 912 -14.97 11.97 -5.31
N LYS A 913 -14.00 11.30 -5.93
CA LYS A 913 -13.01 11.87 -6.85
C LYS A 913 -13.01 11.05 -8.14
N SER A 914 -13.24 11.67 -9.29
CA SER A 914 -13.32 10.95 -10.58
C SER A 914 -12.20 11.32 -11.56
N GLY A 915 -10.94 11.03 -11.22
CA GLY A 915 -9.82 11.20 -12.15
C GLY A 915 -9.88 10.24 -13.36
N ILE A 916 -9.10 10.52 -14.40
CA ILE A 916 -9.13 9.72 -15.66
C ILE A 916 -7.84 8.95 -15.95
N GLU A 917 -6.87 8.99 -15.04
CA GLU A 917 -5.60 8.28 -15.18
C GLU A 917 -5.18 7.61 -13.86
N PRO A 918 -4.87 6.30 -13.86
CA PRO A 918 -4.73 5.43 -15.03
C PRO A 918 -6.04 4.72 -15.42
N ASN A 919 -7.09 4.86 -14.60
CA ASN A 919 -8.42 4.36 -14.89
C ASN A 919 -9.27 5.48 -15.55
N PRO A 920 -9.70 5.34 -16.82
CA PRO A 920 -10.43 6.38 -17.54
C PRO A 920 -11.86 6.62 -17.04
N VAL A 921 -12.39 5.73 -16.19
CA VAL A 921 -13.77 5.76 -15.68
C VAL A 921 -13.81 5.68 -14.16
N THR A 922 -12.77 6.17 -13.46
CA THR A 922 -12.70 6.17 -11.99
C THR A 922 -13.96 6.78 -11.37
N ASP A 923 -14.56 6.02 -10.45
CA ASP A 923 -15.75 6.40 -9.68
C ASP A 923 -16.98 6.83 -10.52
N GLN A 924 -17.00 6.60 -11.84
CA GLN A 924 -18.21 6.72 -12.66
C GLN A 924 -19.09 5.48 -12.46
N GLU A 925 -19.68 5.39 -11.27
CA GLU A 925 -20.48 4.27 -10.82
C GLU A 925 -21.50 4.71 -9.75
N GLN A 926 -22.24 3.74 -9.24
CA GLN A 926 -23.18 3.92 -8.14
C GLN A 926 -22.45 3.87 -6.80
N HIS A 927 -22.61 4.90 -5.99
CA HIS A 927 -22.00 5.01 -4.66
C HIS A 927 -23.08 4.98 -3.58
N VAL A 928 -22.80 4.25 -2.50
CA VAL A 928 -23.64 4.22 -1.30
C VAL A 928 -22.75 4.43 -0.08
N PHE A 929 -23.02 5.46 0.70
CA PHE A 929 -22.23 5.76 1.89
C PHE A 929 -23.03 6.54 2.91
N THR A 930 -22.57 6.53 4.15
CA THR A 930 -23.17 7.28 5.24
C THR A 930 -22.12 8.15 5.92
N TYR A 931 -22.45 9.42 6.09
CA TYR A 931 -21.77 10.30 7.02
C TYR A 931 -22.78 10.83 8.03
N ALA A 932 -22.28 11.31 9.16
CA ALA A 932 -23.13 11.77 10.24
C ALA A 932 -22.59 13.03 10.90
N LEU A 933 -23.49 13.88 11.36
CA LEU A 933 -23.18 15.06 12.15
C LEU A 933 -23.51 14.78 13.61
N LEU A 934 -22.56 15.06 14.51
CA LEU A 934 -22.74 14.94 15.95
C LEU A 934 -22.33 16.25 16.64
N PRO A 935 -23.27 17.19 16.83
CA PRO A 935 -23.09 18.29 17.76
C PRO A 935 -23.09 17.77 19.20
N HIS A 936 -22.14 18.27 20.01
CA HIS A 936 -21.97 17.83 21.38
C HIS A 936 -21.55 18.99 22.31
N GLN A 937 -21.86 18.83 23.60
CA GLN A 937 -21.37 19.71 24.65
C GLN A 937 -19.97 19.27 25.08
N GLU A 938 -19.15 20.23 25.51
CA GLU A 938 -17.73 20.03 25.82
C GLU A 938 -16.90 19.60 24.59
N GLY A 939 -15.87 18.78 24.77
CA GLY A 939 -15.06 18.22 23.70
C GLY A 939 -15.52 16.81 23.28
N TRP A 940 -14.96 16.30 22.17
CA TRP A 940 -15.33 15.01 21.56
C TRP A 940 -15.27 13.80 22.50
N GLN A 941 -14.43 13.86 23.55
CA GLN A 941 -14.38 12.84 24.60
C GLN A 941 -15.72 12.73 25.34
N ALA A 942 -16.17 13.84 25.91
CA ALA A 942 -17.44 13.92 26.64
C ALA A 942 -18.65 13.81 25.69
N GLY A 943 -18.50 14.24 24.44
CA GLY A 943 -19.49 14.07 23.39
C GLY A 943 -19.72 12.62 22.95
N GLY A 944 -18.87 11.69 23.38
CA GLY A 944 -19.00 10.27 23.03
C GLY A 944 -18.75 9.99 21.54
N THR A 945 -17.92 10.81 20.89
CA THR A 945 -17.63 10.73 19.45
C THR A 945 -17.10 9.35 19.04
N VAL A 946 -16.18 8.77 19.83
CA VAL A 946 -15.60 7.45 19.54
C VAL A 946 -16.66 6.33 19.58
N PRO A 947 -17.45 6.15 20.66
CA PRO A 947 -18.57 5.19 20.65
C PRO A 947 -19.54 5.38 19.49
N GLN A 948 -19.94 6.62 19.19
CA GLN A 948 -20.88 6.91 18.10
C GLN A 948 -20.30 6.57 16.72
N ALA A 949 -19.01 6.79 16.50
CA ALA A 949 -18.33 6.39 15.27
C ALA A 949 -18.34 4.85 15.10
N TYR A 950 -18.12 4.09 16.17
CA TYR A 950 -18.25 2.63 16.14
C TYR A 950 -19.69 2.17 15.91
N PHE A 951 -20.69 2.81 16.52
CA PHE A 951 -22.08 2.41 16.33
C PHE A 951 -22.56 2.65 14.89
N LEU A 952 -22.10 3.73 14.25
CA LEU A 952 -22.33 3.99 12.82
C LEU A 952 -21.68 2.91 11.92
N ASN A 953 -20.47 2.49 12.26
CA ASN A 953 -19.66 1.60 11.43
C ASN A 953 -19.98 0.09 11.64
N GLN A 954 -20.41 -0.29 12.85
CA GLN A 954 -20.82 -1.66 13.23
C GLN A 954 -22.22 -1.65 13.87
N PRO A 955 -23.30 -1.58 13.05
CA PRO A 955 -24.68 -1.64 13.54
C PRO A 955 -24.96 -2.89 14.37
N ALA A 956 -25.94 -2.82 15.28
CA ALA A 956 -26.30 -3.98 16.09
C ALA A 956 -27.03 -5.01 15.22
N LEU A 957 -26.74 -6.29 15.44
CA LEU A 957 -27.27 -7.38 14.61
C LEU A 957 -28.48 -7.98 15.32
N ALA A 958 -29.67 -7.88 14.73
CA ALA A 958 -30.90 -8.41 15.31
C ALA A 958 -31.36 -9.67 14.56
N VAL A 959 -31.72 -10.72 15.32
CA VAL A 959 -32.19 -12.01 14.80
C VAL A 959 -33.48 -12.40 15.51
N ALA A 960 -34.44 -12.94 14.75
CA ALA A 960 -35.67 -13.47 15.33
C ALA A 960 -35.37 -14.72 16.17
N GLY A 961 -35.93 -14.78 17.37
CA GLY A 961 -35.69 -15.85 18.34
C GLY A 961 -35.30 -15.32 19.72
N GLY A 962 -35.45 -16.18 20.72
CA GLY A 962 -35.20 -15.88 22.13
C GLY A 962 -36.40 -15.26 22.85
N SER A 963 -36.15 -14.78 24.06
CA SER A 963 -37.12 -14.12 24.94
C SER A 963 -36.46 -12.94 25.65
N ALA A 964 -37.23 -12.12 26.35
CA ALA A 964 -36.67 -11.10 27.22
C ALA A 964 -35.67 -11.71 28.22
N ASP A 965 -34.45 -11.19 28.27
CA ASP A 965 -33.40 -11.59 29.20
C ASP A 965 -32.54 -10.40 29.66
N THR A 966 -31.73 -10.59 30.70
CA THR A 966 -30.86 -9.54 31.27
C THR A 966 -29.68 -9.16 30.37
N GLY A 967 -29.52 -9.81 29.23
CA GLY A 967 -28.32 -9.74 28.40
C GLY A 967 -27.13 -10.52 28.96
N VAL A 968 -26.19 -10.80 28.06
CA VAL A 968 -24.94 -11.52 28.31
C VAL A 968 -23.82 -10.79 27.58
N SER A 969 -22.79 -10.34 28.32
CA SER A 969 -21.52 -9.85 27.76
C SER A 969 -20.49 -10.96 27.78
N LEU A 970 -19.66 -11.11 26.74
CA LEU A 970 -18.47 -11.97 26.80
C LEU A 970 -17.35 -11.29 27.58
N ALA A 971 -17.12 -10.01 27.29
CA ALA A 971 -16.07 -9.21 27.88
C ALA A 971 -16.47 -7.73 27.91
N SER A 972 -16.10 -7.04 28.97
CA SER A 972 -16.35 -5.60 29.13
C SER A 972 -15.23 -4.92 29.92
N VAL A 973 -15.08 -3.61 29.72
CA VAL A 973 -14.18 -2.75 30.50
C VAL A 973 -15.00 -1.70 31.25
N ASP A 974 -14.50 -1.26 32.40
CA ASP A 974 -15.12 -0.24 33.27
C ASP A 974 -14.73 1.21 32.91
N ALA A 975 -13.83 1.39 31.94
CA ALA A 975 -13.30 2.68 31.52
C ALA A 975 -13.87 3.12 30.16
N PRO A 976 -14.51 4.31 30.07
CA PRO A 976 -15.15 4.78 28.82
C PRO A 976 -14.15 5.18 27.73
N ASN A 977 -12.93 5.56 28.10
CA ASN A 977 -11.86 5.95 27.18
C ASN A 977 -11.01 4.76 26.68
N VAL A 978 -11.44 3.53 26.94
CA VAL A 978 -10.75 2.31 26.53
C VAL A 978 -11.66 1.49 25.63
N VAL A 979 -11.21 1.24 24.41
CA VAL A 979 -11.98 0.51 23.40
C VAL A 979 -11.52 -0.95 23.40
N LEU A 980 -12.40 -1.88 23.78
CA LEU A 980 -12.20 -3.30 23.51
C LEU A 980 -12.57 -3.58 22.05
N GLU A 981 -11.59 -3.50 21.15
CA GLU A 981 -11.82 -3.54 19.71
C GLU A 981 -11.87 -4.97 19.17
N THR A 982 -10.78 -5.74 19.33
CA THR A 982 -10.65 -7.08 18.74
C THR A 982 -10.85 -8.16 19.79
N VAL A 983 -11.66 -9.17 19.45
CA VAL A 983 -11.79 -10.42 20.22
C VAL A 983 -11.74 -11.58 19.24
N LYS A 984 -10.70 -12.41 19.34
CA LYS A 984 -10.49 -13.53 18.41
C LYS A 984 -9.82 -14.72 19.08
N ARG A 985 -9.78 -15.85 18.39
CA ARG A 985 -8.94 -16.98 18.82
C ARG A 985 -7.45 -16.65 18.61
N ALA A 986 -6.58 -17.10 19.50
CA ALA A 986 -5.14 -16.99 19.30
C ALA A 986 -4.68 -17.75 18.04
N GLU A 987 -3.65 -17.23 17.34
CA GLU A 987 -3.10 -17.79 16.11
C GLU A 987 -2.50 -19.19 16.31
N ASP A 988 -1.99 -19.49 17.50
CA ASP A 988 -1.52 -20.82 17.90
C ASP A 988 -2.66 -21.76 18.35
N GLY A 989 -3.89 -21.24 18.39
CA GLY A 989 -5.10 -21.95 18.80
C GLY A 989 -5.31 -22.07 20.31
N ASP A 990 -4.40 -21.51 21.13
CA ASP A 990 -4.39 -21.61 22.60
C ASP A 990 -4.86 -20.31 23.26
N GLY A 991 -6.16 -20.29 23.59
CA GLY A 991 -6.82 -19.17 24.26
C GLY A 991 -7.50 -18.16 23.32
N VAL A 992 -7.98 -17.09 23.93
CA VAL A 992 -8.67 -15.96 23.28
C VAL A 992 -7.84 -14.71 23.45
N ILE A 993 -7.68 -13.96 22.35
CA ILE A 993 -6.97 -12.69 22.29
C ILE A 993 -7.99 -11.56 22.36
N LEU A 994 -7.75 -10.64 23.30
CA LEU A 994 -8.47 -9.39 23.44
C LEU A 994 -7.48 -8.25 23.17
N ARG A 995 -7.79 -7.40 22.19
CA ARG A 995 -7.01 -6.19 21.91
C ARG A 995 -7.82 -4.95 22.26
N LEU A 996 -7.20 -4.10 23.06
CA LEU A 996 -7.76 -2.86 23.54
C LEU A 996 -6.86 -1.70 23.16
N TYR A 997 -7.41 -0.49 23.11
CA TYR A 997 -6.60 0.71 23.05
C TYR A 997 -7.22 1.86 23.85
N GLU A 998 -6.38 2.76 24.35
CA GLU A 998 -6.80 3.99 25.00
C GLU A 998 -7.01 5.09 23.96
N CYS A 999 -8.15 5.77 23.96
CA CYS A 999 -8.52 6.67 22.87
C CYS A 999 -8.45 8.17 23.20
N GLU A 1000 -8.18 8.59 24.44
CA GLU A 1000 -8.29 9.98 24.92
C GLU A 1000 -6.98 10.63 25.39
N ASN A 1001 -5.82 10.01 25.13
CA ASN A 1001 -4.51 10.47 25.62
C ASN A 1001 -4.43 10.48 27.16
N ALA A 1002 -5.05 9.51 27.83
CA ALA A 1002 -5.12 9.43 29.28
C ALA A 1002 -4.48 8.16 29.85
N ARG A 1003 -3.87 8.29 31.04
CA ARG A 1003 -3.44 7.11 31.81
C ARG A 1003 -4.60 6.62 32.65
N THR A 1004 -5.11 5.43 32.35
CA THR A 1004 -6.36 4.93 32.95
C THR A 1004 -6.17 3.57 33.64
N PRO A 1005 -6.60 3.41 34.90
CA PRO A 1005 -6.77 2.09 35.51
C PRO A 1005 -7.98 1.39 34.88
N VAL A 1006 -7.83 0.13 34.52
CA VAL A 1006 -8.85 -0.66 33.81
C VAL A 1006 -9.11 -1.96 34.56
N THR A 1007 -10.39 -2.28 34.74
CA THR A 1007 -10.88 -3.61 35.11
C THR A 1007 -11.58 -4.23 33.91
N LEU A 1008 -10.92 -5.19 33.27
CA LEU A 1008 -11.51 -6.04 32.24
C LEU A 1008 -12.26 -7.17 32.94
N THR A 1009 -13.55 -7.32 32.66
CA THR A 1009 -14.38 -8.43 33.16
C THR A 1009 -14.59 -9.44 32.05
N TRP A 1010 -14.27 -10.70 32.30
CA TRP A 1010 -14.51 -11.84 31.41
C TRP A 1010 -15.70 -12.67 31.90
N ASN A 1011 -16.55 -13.12 30.99
CA ASN A 1011 -17.70 -13.96 31.33
C ASN A 1011 -17.35 -15.45 31.20
N GLY A 1012 -16.57 -15.92 32.17
CA GLY A 1012 -16.14 -17.31 32.27
C GLY A 1012 -15.12 -17.49 33.39
N ALA A 1013 -14.73 -18.74 33.65
CA ALA A 1013 -13.57 -19.01 34.48
C ALA A 1013 -12.30 -18.63 33.72
N ILE A 1014 -11.36 -17.96 34.39
CA ILE A 1014 -10.03 -17.66 33.86
C ILE A 1014 -9.07 -18.69 34.48
N ALA A 1015 -8.56 -19.62 33.68
CA ALA A 1015 -7.51 -20.52 34.11
C ALA A 1015 -6.16 -19.78 34.18
N SER A 1016 -5.90 -18.92 33.21
CA SER A 1016 -4.76 -17.98 33.22
C SER A 1016 -5.00 -16.80 32.28
N ALA A 1017 -4.32 -15.69 32.52
CA ALA A 1017 -4.26 -14.58 31.58
C ALA A 1017 -2.86 -13.96 31.58
N GLU A 1018 -2.48 -13.40 30.44
CA GLU A 1018 -1.17 -12.75 30.24
C GLU A 1018 -1.26 -11.58 29.27
N ALA A 1019 -0.29 -10.66 29.36
CA ALA A 1019 -0.14 -9.57 28.41
C ALA A 1019 0.73 -10.04 27.24
N ASP A 1020 0.23 -9.84 26.03
CA ASP A 1020 0.90 -10.16 24.79
C ASP A 1020 1.23 -8.87 24.01
N ASN A 1021 2.14 -8.99 23.04
CA ASN A 1021 2.31 -7.99 22.00
C ASN A 1021 1.26 -8.20 20.88
N CYS A 1022 1.29 -7.38 19.82
CA CYS A 1022 0.31 -7.44 18.73
C CYS A 1022 0.40 -8.73 17.89
N ILE A 1023 1.53 -9.44 17.92
CA ILE A 1023 1.71 -10.72 17.23
C ILE A 1023 1.59 -11.92 18.18
N GLU A 1024 1.00 -11.70 19.35
CA GLU A 1024 0.62 -12.77 20.30
C GLU A 1024 1.83 -13.48 20.89
N GLU A 1025 2.85 -12.72 21.26
CA GLU A 1025 3.98 -13.20 22.05
C GLU A 1025 3.91 -12.59 23.45
N LYS A 1026 4.09 -13.43 24.47
CA LYS A 1026 4.02 -13.02 25.87
C LYS A 1026 5.02 -11.90 26.18
N THR A 1027 4.53 -10.80 26.74
CA THR A 1027 5.33 -9.65 27.20
C THR A 1027 5.34 -9.48 28.72
N GLY A 1028 4.36 -10.04 29.42
CA GLY A 1028 4.28 -9.98 30.87
C GLY A 1028 3.04 -10.67 31.45
N ASP A 1029 2.93 -10.66 32.77
CA ASP A 1029 1.76 -11.18 33.47
C ASP A 1029 0.76 -10.06 33.77
N VAL A 1030 -0.51 -10.42 33.95
CA VAL A 1030 -1.59 -9.50 34.35
C VAL A 1030 -2.19 -9.93 35.69
N GLU A 1031 -2.74 -8.98 36.45
CA GLU A 1031 -3.40 -9.28 37.71
C GLU A 1031 -4.77 -9.89 37.45
N VAL A 1032 -4.95 -11.16 37.84
CA VAL A 1032 -6.23 -11.88 37.73
C VAL A 1032 -6.86 -12.04 39.11
N SER A 1033 -8.13 -11.65 39.23
CA SER A 1033 -8.94 -11.83 40.44
C SER A 1033 -10.32 -12.36 40.07
N GLY A 1034 -10.51 -13.68 40.21
CA GLY A 1034 -11.76 -14.34 39.81
C GLY A 1034 -11.91 -14.30 38.29
N ASN A 1035 -12.91 -13.55 37.82
CA ASN A 1035 -13.17 -13.32 36.40
C ASN A 1035 -12.76 -11.92 35.92
N GLN A 1036 -11.99 -11.19 36.73
CA GLN A 1036 -11.51 -9.84 36.43
C GLN A 1036 -10.01 -9.83 36.18
N ILE A 1037 -9.59 -8.99 35.24
CA ILE A 1037 -8.19 -8.70 34.94
C ILE A 1037 -7.97 -7.20 35.15
N ARG A 1038 -6.97 -6.84 35.97
CA ARG A 1038 -6.67 -5.44 36.31
C ARG A 1038 -5.32 -5.02 35.75
N PHE A 1039 -5.29 -3.83 35.16
CA PHE A 1039 -4.08 -3.22 34.62
C PHE A 1039 -4.23 -1.70 34.53
N THR A 1040 -3.14 -1.01 34.22
CA THR A 1040 -3.17 0.41 33.83
C THR A 1040 -2.76 0.50 32.37
N ILE A 1041 -3.60 1.15 31.56
CA ILE A 1041 -3.29 1.48 30.17
C ILE A 1041 -2.73 2.91 30.12
N LYS A 1042 -1.66 3.12 29.35
CA LYS A 1042 -1.03 4.42 29.12
C LYS A 1042 -1.78 5.19 28.03
N PRO A 1043 -1.54 6.51 27.91
CA PRO A 1043 -2.07 7.30 26.81
C PRO A 1043 -1.79 6.67 25.45
N TYR A 1044 -2.85 6.46 24.65
CA TYR A 1044 -2.82 5.81 23.34
C TYR A 1044 -2.18 4.41 23.30
N GLU A 1045 -1.99 3.73 24.43
CA GLU A 1045 -1.41 2.38 24.44
C GLU A 1045 -2.39 1.37 23.82
N VAL A 1046 -1.89 0.58 22.89
CA VAL A 1046 -2.52 -0.66 22.43
C VAL A 1046 -2.15 -1.77 23.42
N LYS A 1047 -3.14 -2.48 23.94
CA LYS A 1047 -2.94 -3.57 24.90
C LYS A 1047 -3.52 -4.86 24.36
N THR A 1048 -2.70 -5.90 24.26
CA THR A 1048 -3.17 -7.25 23.91
C THR A 1048 -3.13 -8.13 25.15
N ILE A 1049 -4.24 -8.80 25.46
CA ILE A 1049 -4.38 -9.73 26.58
C ILE A 1049 -4.83 -11.08 26.04
N ARG A 1050 -4.14 -12.15 26.44
CA ARG A 1050 -4.55 -13.52 26.17
C ARG A 1050 -5.21 -14.12 27.40
N ILE A 1051 -6.36 -14.78 27.22
CA ILE A 1051 -7.13 -15.47 28.26
C ILE A 1051 -7.25 -16.96 27.90
N ARG A 1052 -7.06 -17.84 28.89
CA ARG A 1052 -7.27 -19.30 28.79
C ARG A 1052 -8.24 -19.81 29.83
#